data_AF-A0A8B6EPD7-F1
#
_entry.id   AF-A0A8B6EPD7-F1
#
_cell.length_a   1.000
_cell.length_b   1.000
_cell.length_c   1.000
_cell.angle_alpha   90.00
_cell.angle_beta   90.00
_cell.angle_gamma   90.00
#
_symmetry.space_group_name_H-M   'P 1'
#
loop_
_entity.id
_entity.type
_entity.pdbx_description
1 polymer ?
#
loop_
_entity_poly.entity_id
_entity_poly.type
_entity_poly.pdbx_seq_one_letter_code
_entity_poly.pdbx_strand_id
1 'polypeptide(L)'
;MITALSMLPDCIHVGKSIKCSFSNWYLLLNGERSNLSIMQTLRSDANFDVRQRLRKLLNIDCVRNKDRMAVDTVIKISSPEVVDVLRSVKLVVHDIIPERYRPTDDNKPGMYPHPVALDTDGIGNVVFVDFNPMTKKSRIIKARLHNPVNVVILKTELSECKSLTIASGICFVCQHGTDILCLGISRSIGVSVKTLKSKKQLQETAMKLGLSDEGTAESYPSDQDRTIYQIQLKEDGIGFAGNVLEIKKYHDDCYHILSMCLKKDLLYISWKGEEGRGGGVVFLDLVQGLTTRCFSNNTRDCSEVHGICPYKDGIVFADLKSRHVKMYKAGNITTIAGTGEDGCLLGSASHCSFGQPVAVAAENEKNLFVCDVQYGAIKLITGLEGTALFLSCLNKLYLAFGVKSKKNLLLQQTPAESILQIEECIEFLSKTFSDVKALHSLERNTNGADGTISQQTMHSSMSSLVDITSTTNPSYKPNLKSCLTTVVENLHSLSHVKQDLPSKLQYCRDFGNIFTEIVKRITNWSAYYFTKDSSYYPLPDSAINLNGIPKLKKPDTRSITPEDSKLLYDWAKTHGKCVRQRMVRQETTMYKCGTLPLNMYSDKNYEGSALVFNWQQNDENDSNDQRVDEEYDTDDETDDRDDEEDNGFVDNHGNT
;
A
#
# COMPACT_ATOMS: atom_id res chain seq x y z
N MET A 1 5.27 -43.13 11.89
CA MET A 1 4.04 -43.10 11.05
C MET A 1 3.08 -41.97 11.43
N ILE A 2 3.06 -41.48 12.68
CA ILE A 2 2.12 -40.43 13.15
C ILE A 2 2.56 -38.99 12.79
N THR A 3 3.83 -38.78 12.41
CA THR A 3 4.35 -37.46 11.97
C THR A 3 3.79 -36.97 10.62
N ALA A 4 3.06 -37.80 9.87
CA ALA A 4 2.38 -37.41 8.63
C ALA A 4 1.02 -36.71 8.86
N LEU A 5 0.62 -36.51 10.13
CA LEU A 5 -0.66 -35.90 10.53
C LEU A 5 -0.54 -34.46 11.05
N SER A 6 0.64 -33.84 11.01
CA SER A 6 0.72 -32.40 11.26
C SER A 6 0.04 -31.66 10.11
N MET A 7 -1.01 -30.89 10.44
CA MET A 7 -1.67 -29.98 9.51
C MET A 7 -0.72 -28.83 9.18
N LEU A 8 0.23 -29.08 8.30
CA LEU A 8 1.18 -28.08 7.82
C LEU A 8 0.61 -27.47 6.53
N PRO A 9 0.75 -26.15 6.33
CA PRO A 9 0.29 -25.50 5.10
C PRO A 9 1.06 -26.07 3.90
N ASP A 10 0.34 -26.53 2.87
CA ASP A 10 0.98 -26.98 1.64
C ASP A 10 1.38 -25.80 0.74
N CYS A 11 2.16 -26.08 -0.31
CA CYS A 11 2.61 -25.05 -1.25
C CYS A 11 1.45 -24.34 -1.98
N ILE A 12 0.30 -25.01 -2.15
CA ILE A 12 -0.89 -24.42 -2.76
C ILE A 12 -1.46 -23.33 -1.85
N HIS A 13 -1.63 -23.61 -0.56
CA HIS A 13 -2.08 -22.64 0.44
C HIS A 13 -1.13 -21.46 0.54
N VAL A 14 0.16 -21.73 0.58
CA VAL A 14 1.20 -20.69 0.61
C VAL A 14 1.10 -19.81 -0.63
N GLY A 15 1.07 -20.38 -1.84
CA GLY A 15 0.98 -19.60 -3.07
C GLY A 15 -0.33 -18.82 -3.20
N LYS A 16 -1.46 -19.36 -2.71
CA LYS A 16 -2.73 -18.62 -2.63
C LYS A 16 -2.61 -17.41 -1.70
N SER A 17 -1.98 -17.58 -0.53
CA SER A 17 -1.74 -16.49 0.44
C SER A 17 -0.84 -15.41 -0.16
N ILE A 18 0.25 -15.81 -0.83
CA ILE A 18 1.16 -14.92 -1.55
C ILE A 18 0.41 -14.15 -2.65
N LYS A 19 -0.37 -14.83 -3.49
CA LYS A 19 -1.19 -14.20 -4.54
C LYS A 19 -2.24 -13.24 -3.96
N CYS A 20 -2.85 -13.58 -2.82
CA CYS A 20 -3.80 -12.70 -2.15
C CYS A 20 -3.10 -11.42 -1.66
N SER A 21 -1.91 -11.53 -1.08
CA SER A 21 -1.11 -10.37 -0.69
C SER A 21 -0.75 -9.51 -1.91
N PHE A 22 -0.28 -10.14 -2.98
CA PHE A 22 0.04 -9.49 -4.27
C PHE A 22 -1.18 -8.83 -4.95
N SER A 23 -2.39 -9.32 -4.69
CA SER A 23 -3.62 -8.71 -5.19
C SER A 23 -4.11 -7.54 -4.33
N ASN A 24 -3.81 -7.52 -3.04
CA ASN A 24 -4.39 -6.57 -2.09
C ASN A 24 -3.46 -5.41 -1.76
N TRP A 25 -2.14 -5.61 -1.88
CA TRP A 25 -1.15 -4.61 -1.50
C TRP A 25 -0.22 -4.33 -2.68
N TYR A 26 0.23 -3.08 -2.81
CA TYR A 26 1.33 -2.77 -3.72
C TYR A 26 2.63 -3.19 -3.05
N LEU A 27 3.04 -4.43 -3.31
CA LEU A 27 4.25 -5.01 -2.73
C LEU A 27 5.50 -4.30 -3.26
N LEU A 28 6.50 -4.13 -2.41
CA LEU A 28 7.79 -3.59 -2.81
C LEU A 28 8.74 -4.76 -3.10
N LEU A 29 8.91 -5.10 -4.37
CA LEU A 29 9.70 -6.24 -4.82
C LEU A 29 10.96 -5.73 -5.50
N ASN A 30 12.13 -6.03 -4.93
CA ASN A 30 13.40 -5.45 -5.40
C ASN A 30 13.33 -3.91 -5.50
N GLY A 31 12.64 -3.26 -4.56
CA GLY A 31 12.41 -1.81 -4.55
C GLY A 31 11.37 -1.30 -5.57
N GLU A 32 10.80 -2.15 -6.43
CA GLU A 32 9.76 -1.78 -7.40
C GLU A 32 8.36 -2.11 -6.85
N ARG A 33 7.41 -1.18 -6.96
CA ARG A 33 6.02 -1.39 -6.54
C ARG A 33 5.31 -2.33 -7.51
N SER A 34 4.66 -3.35 -6.98
CA SER A 34 4.06 -4.42 -7.76
C SER A 34 2.69 -4.81 -7.21
N ASN A 35 1.71 -4.93 -8.10
CA ASN A 35 0.37 -5.39 -7.77
C ASN A 35 -0.25 -6.18 -8.94
N LEU A 36 -1.20 -7.06 -8.64
CA LEU A 36 -1.96 -7.78 -9.64
C LEU A 36 -2.71 -6.86 -10.63
N SER A 37 -3.16 -5.67 -10.23
CA SER A 37 -3.81 -4.68 -11.11
C SER A 37 -2.88 -4.15 -12.21
N ILE A 38 -1.57 -4.12 -11.96
CA ILE A 38 -0.57 -3.75 -12.96
C ILE A 38 -0.54 -4.79 -14.08
N MET A 39 -0.67 -6.08 -13.74
CA MET A 39 -0.78 -7.16 -14.73
C MET A 39 -2.07 -7.02 -15.57
N GLN A 40 -3.16 -6.59 -14.94
CA GLN A 40 -4.41 -6.30 -15.65
C GLN A 40 -4.26 -5.11 -16.61
N THR A 41 -3.49 -4.09 -16.21
CA THR A 41 -3.15 -2.93 -17.04
C THR A 41 -2.34 -3.33 -18.25
N LEU A 42 -1.27 -4.10 -18.08
CA LEU A 42 -0.47 -4.59 -19.19
C LEU A 42 -1.28 -5.45 -20.17
N ARG A 43 -2.19 -6.28 -19.65
CA ARG A 43 -3.08 -7.12 -20.47
C ARG A 43 -4.16 -6.31 -21.21
N SER A 44 -4.52 -5.13 -20.74
CA SER A 44 -5.67 -4.36 -21.24
C SER A 44 -5.23 -3.19 -22.12
N ASP A 45 -4.23 -2.45 -21.68
CA ASP A 45 -3.91 -1.11 -22.17
C ASP A 45 -2.47 -0.95 -22.68
N ALA A 46 -1.57 -1.94 -22.47
CA ALA A 46 -0.22 -1.86 -23.05
C ALA A 46 -0.23 -1.87 -24.59
N ASN A 47 0.95 -1.63 -25.15
CA ASN A 47 1.19 -1.71 -26.58
C ASN A 47 0.72 -3.05 -27.17
N PHE A 48 0.47 -3.05 -28.48
CA PHE A 48 -0.16 -4.19 -29.16
C PHE A 48 0.54 -5.53 -28.91
N ASP A 49 1.88 -5.58 -28.97
CA ASP A 49 2.64 -6.84 -28.78
C ASP A 49 2.43 -7.42 -27.38
N VAL A 50 2.70 -6.62 -26.34
CA VAL A 50 2.57 -7.02 -24.93
C VAL A 50 1.13 -7.44 -24.64
N ARG A 51 0.16 -6.64 -25.10
CA ARG A 51 -1.26 -6.89 -24.91
C ARG A 51 -1.72 -8.20 -25.53
N GLN A 52 -1.32 -8.47 -26.77
CA GLN A 52 -1.68 -9.72 -27.47
C GLN A 52 -1.06 -10.94 -26.78
N ARG A 53 0.23 -10.88 -26.44
CA ARG A 53 0.94 -11.96 -25.75
C ARG A 53 0.30 -12.27 -24.39
N LEU A 54 0.04 -11.25 -23.56
CA LEU A 54 -0.59 -11.45 -22.25
C LEU A 54 -2.04 -11.92 -22.35
N ARG A 55 -2.84 -11.45 -23.33
CA ARG A 55 -4.22 -11.94 -23.50
C ARG A 55 -4.27 -13.42 -23.92
N LYS A 56 -3.29 -13.89 -24.67
CA LYS A 56 -3.15 -15.30 -25.06
C LYS A 56 -2.77 -16.19 -23.87
N LEU A 57 -1.94 -15.69 -22.96
CA LEU A 57 -1.44 -16.45 -21.79
C LEU A 57 -2.39 -16.39 -20.59
N LEU A 58 -2.97 -15.21 -20.34
CA LEU A 58 -3.77 -14.91 -19.16
C LEU A 58 -5.21 -14.60 -19.57
N ASN A 59 -6.16 -15.36 -19.02
CA ASN A 59 -7.56 -14.94 -19.04
C ASN A 59 -7.79 -13.80 -18.04
N ILE A 60 -8.96 -13.17 -18.10
CA ILE A 60 -9.25 -12.03 -17.21
C ILE A 60 -9.31 -12.43 -15.73
N ASP A 61 -9.71 -13.68 -15.42
CA ASP A 61 -9.84 -14.17 -14.05
C ASP A 61 -8.48 -14.33 -13.35
N CYS A 62 -7.42 -14.62 -14.11
CA CYS A 62 -6.05 -14.68 -13.60
C CYS A 62 -5.62 -13.37 -12.94
N VAL A 63 -6.07 -12.22 -13.48
CA VAL A 63 -5.64 -10.88 -13.04
C VAL A 63 -6.66 -10.14 -12.18
N ARG A 64 -7.84 -10.72 -11.89
CA ARG A 64 -8.87 -10.12 -11.02
C ARG A 64 -8.86 -10.61 -9.58
N ASN A 65 -8.22 -11.76 -9.32
CA ASN A 65 -8.27 -12.48 -8.03
C ASN A 65 -9.69 -12.71 -7.49
N LYS A 66 -10.68 -12.95 -8.38
CA LYS A 66 -12.08 -13.18 -8.00
C LYS A 66 -12.26 -14.48 -7.21
N ASP A 67 -11.64 -15.56 -7.68
CA ASP A 67 -11.55 -16.82 -6.95
C ASP A 67 -10.17 -16.93 -6.27
N ARG A 68 -10.15 -16.70 -4.96
CA ARG A 68 -8.94 -16.78 -4.12
C ARG A 68 -8.44 -18.22 -3.96
N MET A 69 -9.25 -19.21 -4.30
CA MET A 69 -8.95 -20.63 -4.18
C MET A 69 -8.47 -21.25 -5.51
N ALA A 70 -8.53 -20.50 -6.61
CA ALA A 70 -8.15 -20.99 -7.94
C ALA A 70 -6.63 -21.16 -8.09
N VAL A 71 -6.14 -22.39 -7.92
CA VAL A 71 -4.72 -22.77 -8.10
C VAL A 71 -4.23 -22.49 -9.52
N ASP A 72 -5.07 -22.76 -10.52
CA ASP A 72 -4.75 -22.53 -11.93
C ASP A 72 -4.39 -21.07 -12.24
N THR A 73 -4.95 -20.12 -11.49
CA THR A 73 -4.64 -18.70 -11.70
C THR A 73 -3.22 -18.36 -11.24
N VAL A 74 -2.75 -19.00 -10.16
CA VAL A 74 -1.38 -18.86 -9.65
C VAL A 74 -0.40 -19.44 -10.66
N ILE A 75 -0.65 -20.67 -11.13
CA ILE A 75 0.22 -21.37 -12.10
C ILE A 75 0.35 -20.57 -13.41
N LYS A 76 -0.77 -20.02 -13.91
CA LYS A 76 -0.77 -19.26 -15.16
C LYS A 76 -0.03 -17.93 -15.02
N ILE A 77 -0.24 -17.19 -13.93
CA ILE A 77 0.42 -15.89 -13.75
C ILE A 77 1.92 -16.04 -13.48
N SER A 78 2.34 -17.13 -12.85
CA SER A 78 3.75 -17.44 -12.61
C SER A 78 4.43 -18.14 -13.77
N SER A 79 3.79 -18.32 -14.93
CA SER A 79 4.37 -19.11 -16.01
C SER A 79 5.61 -18.43 -16.60
N PRO A 80 6.63 -19.20 -17.05
CA PRO A 80 7.84 -18.62 -17.66
C PRO A 80 7.53 -17.67 -18.83
N GLU A 81 6.54 -18.00 -19.65
CA GLU A 81 6.12 -17.18 -20.79
C GLU A 81 5.58 -15.82 -20.35
N VAL A 82 4.89 -15.75 -19.20
CA VAL A 82 4.42 -14.48 -18.63
C VAL A 82 5.59 -13.69 -18.10
N VAL A 83 6.50 -14.34 -17.37
CA VAL A 83 7.73 -13.71 -16.86
C VAL A 83 8.56 -13.10 -17.99
N ASP A 84 8.70 -13.80 -19.12
CA ASP A 84 9.43 -13.30 -20.29
C ASP A 84 8.77 -12.06 -20.92
N VAL A 85 7.44 -11.98 -20.91
CA VAL A 85 6.72 -10.78 -21.34
C VAL A 85 7.00 -9.62 -20.38
N LEU A 86 6.99 -9.86 -19.07
CA LEU A 86 7.29 -8.82 -18.08
C LEU A 86 8.70 -8.26 -18.23
N ARG A 87 9.69 -9.14 -18.44
CA ARG A 87 11.08 -8.73 -18.69
C ARG A 87 11.27 -7.93 -19.98
N SER A 88 10.39 -8.09 -20.98
CA SER A 88 10.42 -7.26 -22.19
C SER A 88 9.88 -5.83 -21.97
N VAL A 89 9.24 -5.55 -20.84
CA VAL A 89 8.68 -4.24 -20.52
C VAL A 89 9.55 -3.55 -19.47
N LYS A 90 10.25 -2.49 -19.88
CA LYS A 90 11.18 -1.75 -19.01
C LYS A 90 10.48 -1.03 -17.85
N LEU A 91 9.40 -0.31 -18.16
CA LEU A 91 8.60 0.46 -17.21
C LEU A 91 7.13 0.35 -17.58
N VAL A 92 6.28 0.34 -16.55
CA VAL A 92 4.82 0.34 -16.67
C VAL A 92 4.24 1.56 -15.96
N VAL A 93 3.19 2.13 -16.55
CA VAL A 93 2.37 3.22 -16.01
C VAL A 93 0.99 2.68 -15.69
N HIS A 94 0.54 2.93 -14.47
CA HIS A 94 -0.72 2.43 -13.93
C HIS A 94 -1.42 3.51 -13.10
N ASP A 95 -2.74 3.66 -13.26
CA ASP A 95 -3.53 4.55 -12.42
C ASP A 95 -3.74 3.94 -11.04
N ILE A 96 -3.43 4.71 -9.99
CA ILE A 96 -3.76 4.36 -8.60
C ILE A 96 -4.98 5.13 -8.09
N ILE A 97 -5.19 6.34 -8.61
CA ILE A 97 -6.39 7.16 -8.39
C ILE A 97 -6.75 7.77 -9.76
N PRO A 98 -8.01 7.66 -10.23
CA PRO A 98 -9.05 6.80 -9.68
C PRO A 98 -8.73 5.31 -9.87
N GLU A 99 -9.24 4.44 -9.01
CA GLU A 99 -9.11 2.99 -9.20
C GLU A 99 -10.01 2.51 -10.35
N ARG A 100 -9.38 1.95 -11.39
CA ARG A 100 -10.07 1.60 -12.63
C ARG A 100 -10.78 0.24 -12.57
N TYR A 101 -10.22 -0.73 -11.86
CA TYR A 101 -10.72 -2.12 -11.92
C TYR A 101 -11.56 -2.51 -10.70
N ARG A 102 -11.40 -1.81 -9.58
CA ARG A 102 -12.16 -1.98 -8.34
C ARG A 102 -12.57 -0.62 -7.76
N PRO A 103 -13.39 0.17 -8.48
CA PRO A 103 -13.80 1.48 -7.98
C PRO A 103 -14.52 1.34 -6.64
N THR A 104 -14.19 2.22 -5.70
CA THR A 104 -14.90 2.40 -4.43
C THR A 104 -15.54 3.77 -4.41
N ASP A 105 -16.49 4.02 -3.49
CA ASP A 105 -17.15 5.33 -3.41
C ASP A 105 -16.16 6.47 -3.14
N ASP A 106 -15.11 6.20 -2.37
CA ASP A 106 -14.05 7.15 -2.05
C ASP A 106 -12.93 7.21 -3.11
N ASN A 107 -12.89 6.27 -4.06
CA ASN A 107 -11.84 6.20 -5.09
C ASN A 107 -12.45 5.78 -6.44
N LYS A 108 -13.34 6.63 -6.94
CA LYS A 108 -13.95 6.53 -8.27
C LYS A 108 -13.59 7.76 -9.13
N PRO A 109 -13.70 7.66 -10.46
CA PRO A 109 -13.47 8.79 -11.34
C PRO A 109 -14.28 10.03 -10.92
N GLY A 110 -13.62 11.19 -10.90
CA GLY A 110 -14.23 12.47 -10.52
C GLY A 110 -14.18 12.84 -9.03
N MET A 111 -13.71 11.95 -8.14
CA MET A 111 -13.61 12.27 -6.70
C MET A 111 -12.52 13.31 -6.39
N TYR A 112 -11.42 13.27 -7.15
CA TYR A 112 -10.25 14.13 -7.00
C TYR A 112 -9.88 14.68 -8.39
N PRO A 113 -10.68 15.63 -8.92
CA PRO A 113 -10.57 16.06 -10.31
C PRO A 113 -9.30 16.84 -10.61
N HIS A 114 -8.59 17.36 -9.61
CA HIS A 114 -7.48 18.30 -9.81
C HIS A 114 -6.35 18.08 -8.80
N PRO A 115 -5.64 16.93 -8.87
CA PRO A 115 -4.48 16.69 -8.04
C PRO A 115 -3.31 17.56 -8.50
N VAL A 116 -2.90 18.57 -7.73
CA VAL A 116 -1.93 19.60 -8.16
C VAL A 116 -0.52 19.42 -7.59
N ALA A 117 -0.40 18.76 -6.44
CA ALA A 117 0.88 18.49 -5.78
C ALA A 117 0.80 17.12 -5.10
N LEU A 118 1.92 16.41 -5.01
CA LEU A 118 2.01 15.13 -4.32
C LEU A 118 3.40 14.91 -3.75
N ASP A 119 3.48 14.14 -2.67
CA ASP A 119 4.73 13.59 -2.14
C ASP A 119 4.50 12.21 -1.49
N THR A 120 5.57 11.48 -1.17
CA THR A 120 5.52 10.15 -0.57
C THR A 120 6.00 10.19 0.88
N ASP A 121 5.35 9.43 1.76
CA ASP A 121 5.77 9.34 3.17
C ASP A 121 6.78 8.21 3.43
N GLY A 122 7.34 7.64 2.35
CA GLY A 122 8.19 6.46 2.35
C GLY A 122 7.43 5.15 2.56
N ILE A 123 6.49 5.05 3.52
CA ILE A 123 5.92 3.76 3.98
C ILE A 123 4.63 3.42 3.23
N GLY A 124 4.69 3.37 1.90
CA GLY A 124 3.57 2.94 1.07
C GLY A 124 2.33 3.83 1.17
N ASN A 125 2.52 5.12 1.46
CA ASN A 125 1.48 6.13 1.26
C ASN A 125 1.98 7.24 0.34
N VAL A 126 1.03 7.77 -0.42
CA VAL A 126 1.17 8.96 -1.24
C VAL A 126 0.24 9.99 -0.66
N VAL A 127 0.70 11.22 -0.49
CA VAL A 127 -0.11 12.33 0.00
C VAL A 127 -0.19 13.35 -1.11
N PHE A 128 -1.37 13.85 -1.38
CA PHE A 128 -1.57 14.79 -2.47
C PHE A 128 -2.58 15.88 -2.12
N VAL A 129 -2.46 16.98 -2.84
CA VAL A 129 -3.35 18.13 -2.78
C VAL A 129 -4.33 18.03 -3.94
N ASP A 130 -5.62 18.06 -3.64
CA ASP A 130 -6.69 18.23 -4.64
C ASP A 130 -7.23 19.66 -4.53
N PHE A 131 -7.16 20.41 -5.62
CA PHE A 131 -7.55 21.82 -5.68
C PHE A 131 -8.85 22.01 -6.45
N ASN A 132 -9.87 22.61 -5.83
CA ASN A 132 -11.10 22.93 -6.52
C ASN A 132 -11.03 24.35 -7.13
N PRO A 133 -10.98 24.49 -8.47
CA PRO A 133 -10.85 25.80 -9.11
C PRO A 133 -12.12 26.66 -8.97
N MET A 134 -13.29 26.05 -8.75
CA MET A 134 -14.56 26.77 -8.62
C MET A 134 -14.69 27.44 -7.24
N THR A 135 -14.29 26.74 -6.18
CA THR A 135 -14.35 27.26 -4.81
C THR A 135 -13.05 27.92 -4.36
N LYS A 136 -11.95 27.76 -5.12
CA LYS A 136 -10.58 28.14 -4.75
C LYS A 136 -10.14 27.53 -3.41
N LYS A 137 -10.60 26.31 -3.13
CA LYS A 137 -10.29 25.58 -1.91
C LYS A 137 -9.49 24.32 -2.21
N SER A 138 -8.58 23.97 -1.31
CA SER A 138 -7.78 22.76 -1.40
C SER A 138 -8.13 21.75 -0.32
N ARG A 139 -7.93 20.48 -0.63
CA ARG A 139 -8.02 19.34 0.28
C ARG A 139 -6.70 18.59 0.29
N ILE A 140 -6.32 18.06 1.45
CA ILE A 140 -5.13 17.21 1.60
C ILE A 140 -5.60 15.78 1.80
N ILE A 141 -5.07 14.87 1.00
CA ILE A 141 -5.51 13.49 0.92
C ILE A 141 -4.32 12.56 1.11
N LYS A 142 -4.45 11.59 2.01
CA LYS A 142 -3.53 10.47 2.18
C LYS A 142 -4.07 9.24 1.47
N ALA A 143 -3.33 8.74 0.48
CA ALA A 143 -3.60 7.54 -0.27
C ALA A 143 -2.66 6.42 0.17
N ARG A 144 -3.18 5.42 0.87
CA ARG A 144 -2.46 4.22 1.28
C ARG A 144 -2.51 3.17 0.17
N LEU A 145 -1.34 2.65 -0.22
CA LEU A 145 -1.15 1.74 -1.35
C LEU A 145 -1.66 0.30 -1.09
N HIS A 146 -2.95 0.19 -0.82
CA HIS A 146 -3.76 -1.03 -0.93
C HIS A 146 -4.40 -1.10 -2.33
N ASN A 147 -5.00 -2.22 -2.74
CA ASN A 147 -5.80 -2.35 -3.96
C ASN A 147 -7.22 -2.86 -3.61
N PRO A 148 -8.25 -2.01 -3.71
CA PRO A 148 -8.21 -0.61 -4.17
C PRO A 148 -7.45 0.28 -3.19
N VAL A 149 -6.87 1.38 -3.70
CA VAL A 149 -6.15 2.36 -2.87
C VAL A 149 -7.11 2.95 -1.85
N ASN A 150 -6.70 2.88 -0.58
CA ASN A 150 -7.48 3.42 0.53
C ASN A 150 -7.14 4.89 0.68
N VAL A 151 -8.16 5.73 0.61
CA VAL A 151 -8.02 7.18 0.57
C VAL A 151 -8.62 7.79 1.83
N VAL A 152 -7.87 8.63 2.52
CA VAL A 152 -8.27 9.34 3.74
C VAL A 152 -8.06 10.83 3.54
N ILE A 153 -9.10 11.62 3.72
CA ILE A 153 -9.00 13.09 3.70
C ILE A 153 -8.43 13.54 5.05
N LEU A 154 -7.28 14.21 5.03
CA LEU A 154 -6.61 14.70 6.24
C LEU A 154 -7.12 16.10 6.63
N LYS A 155 -7.37 16.96 5.64
CA LYS A 155 -7.81 18.34 5.86
C LYS A 155 -8.60 18.86 4.66
N THR A 156 -9.59 19.73 4.92
CA THR A 156 -10.48 20.34 3.93
C THR A 156 -10.55 21.85 4.11
N GLU A 157 -11.19 22.54 3.15
CA GLU A 157 -11.48 23.98 3.19
C GLU A 157 -10.25 24.90 3.31
N LEU A 158 -9.08 24.37 2.91
CA LEU A 158 -7.84 25.13 2.91
C LEU A 158 -7.86 26.19 1.80
N SER A 159 -7.15 27.30 2.02
CA SER A 159 -6.78 28.23 0.95
C SER A 159 -6.02 27.49 -0.16
N GLU A 160 -5.88 28.13 -1.32
CA GLU A 160 -5.23 27.56 -2.50
C GLU A 160 -3.82 27.01 -2.16
N CYS A 161 -3.72 25.70 -1.97
CA CYS A 161 -2.48 24.99 -1.72
C CYS A 161 -1.77 24.74 -3.06
N LYS A 162 -0.50 25.18 -3.17
CA LYS A 162 0.28 25.08 -4.40
C LYS A 162 1.27 23.92 -4.40
N SER A 163 1.90 23.65 -3.26
CA SER A 163 2.92 22.61 -3.13
C SER A 163 2.82 21.91 -1.79
N LEU A 164 3.40 20.72 -1.73
CA LEU A 164 3.42 19.84 -0.57
C LEU A 164 4.77 19.10 -0.55
N THR A 165 5.37 19.00 0.63
CA THR A 165 6.57 18.18 0.87
C THR A 165 6.40 17.41 2.19
N ILE A 166 6.97 16.21 2.28
CA ILE A 166 6.93 15.37 3.48
C ILE A 166 8.35 15.10 3.95
N ALA A 167 8.59 15.45 5.20
CA ALA A 167 9.85 15.18 5.87
C ALA A 167 9.63 14.67 7.28
N SER A 168 10.35 13.61 7.64
CA SER A 168 10.27 12.97 8.97
C SER A 168 8.84 12.63 9.44
N GLY A 169 7.93 12.31 8.51
CA GLY A 169 6.54 11.97 8.81
C GLY A 169 5.62 13.17 9.08
N ILE A 170 6.10 14.38 8.78
CA ILE A 170 5.37 15.65 8.82
C ILE A 170 5.17 16.13 7.39
N CYS A 171 3.97 16.58 7.09
CA CYS A 171 3.61 17.21 5.84
C CYS A 171 3.68 18.72 5.99
N PHE A 172 4.37 19.37 5.06
CA PHE A 172 4.41 20.81 4.94
C PHE A 172 3.67 21.20 3.68
N VAL A 173 2.78 22.19 3.79
CA VAL A 173 1.91 22.60 2.70
C VAL A 173 1.97 24.12 2.55
N CYS A 174 2.35 24.56 1.36
CA CYS A 174 2.38 25.98 1.02
C CYS A 174 1.01 26.42 0.53
N GLN A 175 0.47 27.43 1.20
CA GLN A 175 -0.85 28.01 0.95
C GLN A 175 -0.72 29.42 0.42
N HIS A 176 -1.64 29.82 -0.47
CA HIS A 176 -1.68 31.19 -0.95
C HIS A 176 -2.16 32.14 0.16
N GLY A 177 -1.33 33.14 0.48
CA GLY A 177 -1.68 34.25 1.38
C GLY A 177 -1.69 33.89 2.88
N THR A 178 -1.18 32.71 3.26
CA THR A 178 -1.08 32.26 4.64
C THR A 178 0.24 31.55 4.91
N ASP A 179 0.55 31.35 6.19
CA ASP A 179 1.73 30.60 6.64
C ASP A 179 1.74 29.12 6.18
N ILE A 180 2.91 28.49 6.22
CA ILE A 180 3.08 27.07 5.90
C ILE A 180 2.31 26.23 6.92
N LEU A 181 1.41 25.38 6.42
CA LEU A 181 0.66 24.44 7.24
C LEU A 181 1.47 23.17 7.49
N CYS A 182 1.58 22.77 8.76
CA CYS A 182 2.22 21.51 9.17
C CYS A 182 1.18 20.49 9.64
N LEU A 183 1.24 19.26 9.11
CA LEU A 183 0.34 18.16 9.50
C LEU A 183 1.15 16.90 9.79
N GLY A 184 0.94 16.28 10.96
CA GLY A 184 1.52 14.98 11.28
C GLY A 184 0.85 13.86 10.46
N ILE A 185 1.63 13.09 9.69
CA ILE A 185 1.10 12.03 8.80
C ILE A 185 1.49 10.63 9.23
N SER A 186 2.70 10.45 9.77
CA SER A 186 3.27 9.13 10.05
C SER A 186 3.69 8.93 11.51
N ARG A 187 3.62 9.98 12.33
CA ARG A 187 3.95 9.96 13.77
C ARG A 187 2.81 10.54 14.60
N SER A 188 1.73 9.79 14.75
CA SER A 188 0.92 9.91 15.97
C SER A 188 1.70 9.20 17.08
N ILE A 189 2.71 9.84 17.65
CA ILE A 189 3.25 9.33 18.91
C ILE A 189 2.20 9.67 19.95
N GLY A 190 1.30 8.72 20.18
CA GLY A 190 0.37 8.76 21.29
C GLY A 190 1.13 8.60 22.61
N VAL A 191 1.87 9.62 23.02
CA VAL A 191 2.35 9.71 24.39
C VAL A 191 1.14 10.11 25.23
N SER A 192 0.68 9.21 26.10
CA SER A 192 -0.31 9.57 27.12
C SER A 192 0.35 10.56 28.09
N VAL A 193 0.22 11.86 27.83
CA VAL A 193 0.81 12.95 28.65
C VAL A 193 0.33 12.89 30.11
N LYS A 194 -0.82 12.25 30.37
CA LYS A 194 -1.37 12.03 31.72
C LYS A 194 -0.45 11.23 32.66
N THR A 195 0.49 10.46 32.12
CA THR A 195 1.43 9.64 32.94
C THR A 195 2.79 10.28 33.15
N LEU A 196 3.10 11.39 32.46
CA LEU A 196 4.40 12.08 32.54
C LEU A 196 4.28 13.28 33.49
N LYS A 197 5.05 13.28 34.59
CA LYS A 197 4.92 14.26 35.68
C LYS A 197 6.00 15.35 35.66
N SER A 198 6.95 15.30 34.72
CA SER A 198 8.01 16.31 34.59
C SER A 198 8.55 16.44 33.16
N LYS A 199 9.07 17.64 32.83
CA LYS A 199 9.76 17.97 31.57
C LYS A 199 10.90 16.99 31.26
N LYS A 200 11.64 16.55 32.28
CA LYS A 200 12.74 15.59 32.16
C LYS A 200 12.26 14.20 31.74
N GLN A 201 11.12 13.73 32.27
CA GLN A 201 10.53 12.44 31.87
C GLN A 201 10.01 12.46 30.44
N LEU A 202 9.50 13.60 29.98
CA LEU A 202 9.06 13.80 28.59
C LEU A 202 10.26 13.74 27.63
N GLN A 203 11.35 14.44 27.95
CA GLN A 203 12.60 14.43 27.18
C GLN A 203 13.26 13.03 27.14
N GLU A 204 13.31 12.32 28.27
CA GLU A 204 13.83 10.94 28.33
C GLU A 204 12.97 9.94 27.54
N THR A 205 11.64 10.15 27.50
CA THR A 205 10.72 9.32 26.71
C THR A 205 10.85 9.63 25.22
N ALA A 206 11.02 10.91 24.86
CA ALA A 206 11.26 11.34 23.48
C ALA A 206 12.58 10.80 22.92
N MET A 207 13.67 10.86 23.70
CA MET A 207 14.96 10.25 23.34
C MET A 207 14.86 8.72 23.18
N LYS A 208 14.09 8.04 24.05
CA LYS A 208 13.86 6.58 23.94
C LYS A 208 13.02 6.18 22.72
N LEU A 209 12.24 7.11 22.16
CA LEU A 209 11.42 6.91 20.96
C LEU A 209 12.14 7.33 19.67
N GLY A 210 13.43 7.70 19.75
CA GLY A 210 14.22 8.10 18.59
C GLY A 210 13.84 9.47 18.01
N LEU A 211 13.23 10.34 18.82
CA LEU A 211 13.04 11.75 18.47
C LEU A 211 14.36 12.48 18.74
N SER A 212 15.03 12.96 17.69
CA SER A 212 16.25 13.74 17.83
C SER A 212 15.95 15.18 18.26
N ASP A 213 16.82 15.76 19.07
CA ASP A 213 16.81 17.20 19.38
C ASP A 213 17.31 18.05 18.20
N GLU A 214 17.85 17.40 17.16
CA GLU A 214 18.29 18.02 15.90
C GLU A 214 17.12 18.10 14.93
N GLY A 215 16.93 19.30 14.38
CA GLY A 215 15.73 19.64 13.66
C GLY A 215 15.67 19.19 12.21
N THR A 216 14.46 18.87 11.74
CA THR A 216 14.19 18.71 10.31
C THR A 216 14.37 20.06 9.64
N ALA A 217 15.20 20.12 8.59
CA ALA A 217 15.43 21.34 7.84
C ALA A 217 14.87 21.19 6.42
N GLU A 218 13.83 21.95 6.09
CA GLU A 218 13.21 21.99 4.76
C GLU A 218 13.41 23.37 4.13
N SER A 219 13.63 23.41 2.81
CA SER A 219 13.93 24.66 2.08
C SER A 219 12.75 25.10 1.22
N TYR A 220 12.38 26.38 1.29
CA TYR A 220 11.22 26.98 0.61
C TYR A 220 11.61 28.24 -0.17
N PRO A 221 11.05 28.47 -1.36
CA PRO A 221 11.22 29.73 -2.09
C PRO A 221 10.17 30.76 -1.67
N SER A 222 10.58 32.03 -1.59
CA SER A 222 9.68 33.19 -1.64
C SER A 222 9.87 33.93 -2.96
N ASP A 223 8.83 33.91 -3.79
CA ASP A 223 8.78 34.72 -5.03
C ASP A 223 8.73 36.23 -4.75
N GLN A 224 8.25 36.64 -3.58
CA GLN A 224 8.14 38.06 -3.21
C GLN A 224 9.52 38.67 -2.95
N ASP A 225 10.36 37.97 -2.17
CA ASP A 225 11.67 38.49 -1.74
C ASP A 225 12.83 37.95 -2.57
N ARG A 226 12.53 36.99 -3.46
CA ARG A 226 13.49 36.23 -4.27
C ARG A 226 14.50 35.45 -3.44
N THR A 227 14.06 34.98 -2.29
CA THR A 227 14.91 34.38 -1.26
C THR A 227 14.51 32.92 -1.01
N ILE A 228 15.51 32.07 -0.78
CA ILE A 228 15.33 30.71 -0.31
C ILE A 228 15.48 30.72 1.21
N TYR A 229 14.46 30.23 1.90
CA TYR A 229 14.45 30.07 3.35
C TYR A 229 14.64 28.60 3.70
N GLN A 230 15.43 28.33 4.74
CA GLN A 230 15.53 27.03 5.40
C GLN A 230 14.77 27.13 6.71
N ILE A 231 13.82 26.22 6.92
CA ILE A 231 13.08 26.15 8.18
C ILE A 231 13.67 25.00 8.97
N GLN A 232 14.37 25.33 10.05
CA GLN A 232 14.89 24.36 11.00
C GLN A 232 13.89 24.15 12.13
N LEU A 233 13.34 22.94 12.26
CA LEU A 233 12.28 22.64 13.22
C LEU A 233 12.83 21.91 14.43
N LYS A 234 12.66 22.46 15.62
CA LYS A 234 12.96 21.79 16.88
C LYS A 234 11.67 21.34 17.56
N GLU A 235 11.60 20.07 17.96
CA GLU A 235 10.49 19.58 18.78
C GLU A 235 10.70 20.05 20.23
N ASP A 236 9.75 20.83 20.78
CA ASP A 236 9.86 21.41 22.13
C ASP A 236 9.07 20.63 23.19
N GLY A 237 8.42 19.54 22.78
CA GLY A 237 7.59 18.67 23.61
C GLY A 237 6.12 19.08 23.72
N ILE A 238 5.72 20.23 23.15
CA ILE A 238 4.33 20.68 23.02
C ILE A 238 3.93 20.77 21.54
N GLY A 239 4.88 21.14 20.68
CA GLY A 239 4.77 21.19 19.23
C GLY A 239 6.14 21.30 18.56
N PHE A 240 6.16 21.90 17.37
CA PHE A 240 7.39 22.26 16.69
C PHE A 240 7.63 23.77 16.84
N ALA A 241 8.86 24.14 17.20
CA ALA A 241 9.36 25.51 17.13
C ALA A 241 10.29 25.60 15.92
N GLY A 242 10.01 26.51 14.98
CA GLY A 242 10.79 26.68 13.76
C GLY A 242 11.66 27.92 13.80
N ASN A 243 12.94 27.81 13.44
CA ASN A 243 13.76 28.94 13.06
C ASN A 243 13.79 29.03 11.54
N VAL A 244 13.48 30.22 11.00
CA VAL A 244 13.61 30.51 9.58
C VAL A 244 14.97 31.13 9.34
N LEU A 245 15.80 30.47 8.55
CA LEU A 245 17.11 30.95 8.14
C LEU A 245 17.04 31.35 6.67
N GLU A 246 17.45 32.57 6.35
CA GLU A 246 17.69 32.96 4.97
C GLU A 246 18.94 32.22 4.47
N ILE A 247 18.78 31.38 3.44
CA ILE A 247 19.92 30.67 2.83
C ILE A 247 20.61 31.61 1.84
N LYS A 248 19.86 32.04 0.82
CA LYS A 248 20.37 32.82 -0.30
C LYS A 248 19.26 33.33 -1.20
N LYS A 249 19.48 34.48 -1.84
CA LYS A 249 18.70 34.90 -3.01
C LYS A 249 19.02 34.05 -4.22
N TYR A 250 18.00 33.63 -4.96
CA TYR A 250 18.19 32.92 -6.24
C TYR A 250 18.43 33.90 -7.39
N HIS A 251 18.93 33.38 -8.53
CA HIS A 251 19.35 34.18 -9.69
C HIS A 251 18.27 35.16 -10.16
N ASP A 252 18.66 36.37 -10.56
CA ASP A 252 17.76 37.47 -10.97
C ASP A 252 16.81 37.15 -12.14
N ASP A 253 16.96 35.99 -12.79
CA ASP A 253 16.14 35.56 -13.95
C ASP A 253 15.07 34.52 -13.55
N CYS A 254 15.10 34.02 -12.31
CA CYS A 254 14.19 33.00 -11.84
C CYS A 254 12.93 33.66 -11.26
N TYR A 255 11.90 33.85 -12.08
CA TYR A 255 10.59 34.31 -11.63
C TYR A 255 9.55 33.19 -11.76
N HIS A 256 8.57 33.19 -10.85
CA HIS A 256 7.49 32.20 -10.81
C HIS A 256 8.01 30.78 -10.60
N ILE A 257 8.53 30.52 -9.39
CA ILE A 257 9.00 29.18 -9.02
C ILE A 257 7.83 28.20 -9.01
N LEU A 258 8.02 27.05 -9.65
CA LEU A 258 6.99 26.01 -9.76
C LEU A 258 7.20 24.89 -8.74
N SER A 259 8.45 24.45 -8.58
CA SER A 259 8.81 23.31 -7.72
C SER A 259 10.29 23.36 -7.36
N MET A 260 10.62 22.83 -6.18
CA MET A 260 11.99 22.69 -5.69
C MET A 260 12.22 21.28 -5.17
N CYS A 261 13.45 20.79 -5.28
CA CYS A 261 13.84 19.56 -4.61
C CYS A 261 15.33 19.57 -4.21
N LEU A 262 15.62 19.09 -3.00
CA LEU A 262 16.97 18.93 -2.52
C LEU A 262 17.52 17.55 -2.89
N LYS A 263 18.76 17.53 -3.39
CA LYS A 263 19.48 16.28 -3.65
C LYS A 263 20.93 16.42 -3.23
N LYS A 264 21.31 15.71 -2.17
CA LYS A 264 22.60 15.92 -1.49
C LYS A 264 22.70 17.42 -1.13
N ASP A 265 23.77 18.09 -1.54
CA ASP A 265 23.98 19.51 -1.30
C ASP A 265 23.54 20.40 -2.47
N LEU A 266 22.82 19.84 -3.46
CA LEU A 266 22.33 20.57 -4.63
C LEU A 266 20.83 20.80 -4.52
N LEU A 267 20.42 22.06 -4.46
CA LEU A 267 19.02 22.45 -4.44
C LEU A 267 18.56 22.79 -5.86
N TYR A 268 17.74 21.93 -6.44
CA TYR A 268 17.17 22.13 -7.77
C TYR A 268 15.91 22.98 -7.69
N ILE A 269 15.77 23.90 -8.64
CA ILE A 269 14.66 24.85 -8.71
C ILE A 269 14.16 24.87 -10.15
N SER A 270 12.85 24.68 -10.31
CA SER A 270 12.16 24.80 -11.59
C SER A 270 11.34 26.09 -11.62
N TRP A 271 11.36 26.78 -12.75
CA TRP A 271 10.58 28.00 -12.93
C TRP A 271 10.03 28.10 -14.35
N LYS A 272 8.87 28.75 -14.47
CA LYS A 272 8.15 28.85 -15.74
C LYS A 272 8.88 29.73 -16.75
N GLY A 273 9.42 30.85 -16.27
CA GLY A 273 9.97 31.95 -17.07
C GLY A 273 8.91 32.73 -17.85
N GLU A 274 9.30 33.87 -18.41
CA GLU A 274 8.45 34.69 -19.29
C GLU A 274 8.51 34.21 -20.75
N GLU A 275 7.49 34.54 -21.54
CA GLU A 275 7.51 34.29 -23.00
C GLU A 275 8.74 34.98 -23.63
N GLY A 276 9.64 34.19 -24.21
CA GLY A 276 10.88 34.68 -24.84
C GLY A 276 12.09 34.81 -23.92
N ARG A 277 11.94 34.80 -22.58
CA ARG A 277 13.07 34.88 -21.60
C ARG A 277 13.35 33.60 -20.81
N GLY A 278 12.93 32.45 -21.34
CA GLY A 278 13.55 31.15 -21.05
C GLY A 278 13.53 30.72 -19.58
N GLY A 279 12.41 30.09 -19.18
CA GLY A 279 12.32 29.27 -17.96
C GLY A 279 13.24 28.05 -17.99
N GLY A 280 13.13 27.16 -17.00
CA GLY A 280 13.90 25.93 -16.98
C GLY A 280 14.19 25.40 -15.59
N VAL A 281 15.35 24.75 -15.45
CA VAL A 281 15.84 24.24 -14.17
C VAL A 281 17.26 24.73 -13.91
N VAL A 282 17.49 25.18 -12.69
CA VAL A 282 18.80 25.54 -12.13
C VAL A 282 19.05 24.70 -10.89
N PHE A 283 20.30 24.54 -10.53
CA PHE A 283 20.65 24.09 -9.19
C PHE A 283 21.53 25.13 -8.50
N LEU A 284 21.29 25.30 -7.20
CA LEU A 284 22.15 26.01 -6.28
C LEU A 284 22.99 24.98 -5.53
N ASP A 285 24.31 25.07 -5.65
CA ASP A 285 25.23 24.36 -4.79
C ASP A 285 25.23 25.06 -3.42
N LEU A 286 24.73 24.38 -2.38
CA LEU A 286 24.61 24.96 -1.04
C LEU A 286 25.96 25.11 -0.33
N VAL A 287 27.00 24.39 -0.78
CA VAL A 287 28.35 24.46 -0.21
C VAL A 287 29.13 25.61 -0.86
N GLN A 288 29.10 25.68 -2.19
CA GLN A 288 29.85 26.69 -2.95
C GLN A 288 29.07 28.00 -3.14
N GLY A 289 27.75 27.96 -2.94
CA GLY A 289 26.84 29.05 -3.26
C GLY A 289 26.72 29.33 -4.75
N LEU A 290 27.23 28.46 -5.64
CA LEU A 290 27.19 28.70 -7.08
C LEU A 290 25.84 28.26 -7.65
N THR A 291 25.20 29.11 -8.45
CA THR A 291 24.01 28.73 -9.21
C THR A 291 24.40 28.34 -10.63
N THR A 292 23.97 27.17 -11.07
CA THR A 292 24.24 26.66 -12.42
C THR A 292 22.94 26.28 -13.10
N ARG A 293 22.77 26.72 -14.36
CA ARG A 293 21.61 26.35 -15.18
C ARG A 293 21.77 24.92 -15.70
N CYS A 294 20.77 24.07 -15.46
CA CYS A 294 20.72 22.70 -15.98
C CYS A 294 20.26 22.69 -17.45
N PHE A 295 19.10 23.29 -17.70
CA PHE A 295 18.45 23.35 -19.01
C PHE A 295 17.37 24.43 -19.02
N SER A 296 16.92 24.80 -20.22
CA SER A 296 15.88 25.81 -20.43
C SER A 296 14.60 25.22 -21.05
N ASN A 297 13.47 25.86 -20.77
CA ASN A 297 12.20 25.68 -21.47
C ASN A 297 12.31 26.11 -22.93
N ASN A 298 11.31 25.74 -23.74
CA ASN A 298 11.26 26.00 -25.18
C ASN A 298 12.49 25.48 -25.94
N THR A 299 13.10 24.40 -25.45
CA THR A 299 14.18 23.68 -26.13
C THR A 299 13.65 22.38 -26.72
N ARG A 300 14.45 21.73 -27.56
CA ARG A 300 14.13 20.39 -28.09
C ARG A 300 13.90 19.38 -26.97
N ASP A 301 14.65 19.50 -25.89
CA ASP A 301 14.67 18.52 -24.81
C ASP A 301 13.67 18.83 -23.69
N CYS A 302 13.29 20.09 -23.50
CA CYS A 302 12.29 20.52 -22.53
C CYS A 302 11.38 21.61 -23.11
N SER A 303 10.08 21.31 -23.23
CA SER A 303 9.09 22.28 -23.70
C SER A 303 8.67 23.22 -22.58
N GLU A 304 8.14 22.69 -21.48
CA GLU A 304 7.80 23.48 -20.29
C GLU A 304 7.88 22.63 -19.02
N VAL A 305 8.93 22.84 -18.22
CA VAL A 305 9.09 22.14 -16.94
C VAL A 305 8.03 22.59 -15.92
N HIS A 306 7.56 21.64 -15.10
CA HIS A 306 6.69 21.91 -13.97
C HIS A 306 7.25 21.30 -12.67
N GLY A 307 6.61 20.26 -12.11
CA GLY A 307 7.06 19.61 -10.89
C GLY A 307 8.39 18.87 -11.08
N ILE A 308 9.24 18.92 -10.07
CA ILE A 308 10.54 18.23 -10.05
C ILE A 308 10.69 17.40 -8.77
N CYS A 309 11.39 16.27 -8.86
CA CYS A 309 11.76 15.48 -7.67
C CYS A 309 13.13 14.80 -7.82
N PRO A 310 13.82 14.47 -6.72
CA PRO A 310 15.08 13.73 -6.76
C PRO A 310 14.82 12.31 -7.27
N TYR A 311 15.69 11.81 -8.16
CA TYR A 311 15.58 10.45 -8.67
C TYR A 311 16.93 9.88 -9.11
N LYS A 312 17.33 8.72 -8.57
CA LYS A 312 18.60 8.04 -8.88
C LYS A 312 19.82 8.95 -8.69
N ASP A 313 20.55 9.28 -9.75
CA ASP A 313 21.67 10.24 -9.71
C ASP A 313 21.32 11.63 -10.27
N GLY A 314 20.06 11.89 -10.62
CA GLY A 314 19.60 13.15 -11.20
C GLY A 314 18.27 13.63 -10.63
N ILE A 315 17.49 14.33 -11.44
CA ILE A 315 16.12 14.70 -11.11
C ILE A 315 15.16 14.17 -12.17
N VAL A 316 13.92 13.95 -11.77
CA VAL A 316 12.81 13.74 -12.70
C VAL A 316 11.93 14.97 -12.69
N PHE A 317 11.34 15.28 -13.83
CA PHE A 317 10.44 16.40 -13.99
C PHE A 317 9.26 16.07 -14.90
N ALA A 318 8.14 16.72 -14.64
CA ALA A 318 7.02 16.77 -15.56
C ALA A 318 7.26 17.86 -16.61
N ASP A 319 7.16 17.50 -17.89
CA ASP A 319 7.16 18.45 -19.01
C ASP A 319 5.72 18.62 -19.49
N LEU A 320 5.11 19.72 -19.05
CA LEU A 320 3.68 19.99 -19.17
C LEU A 320 3.23 20.06 -20.63
N LYS A 321 3.97 20.83 -21.46
CA LYS A 321 3.62 21.04 -22.87
C LYS A 321 3.92 19.83 -23.72
N SER A 322 5.05 19.14 -23.48
CA SER A 322 5.36 17.94 -24.25
C SER A 322 4.62 16.71 -23.73
N ARG A 323 3.93 16.77 -22.58
CA ARG A 323 3.15 15.66 -22.00
C ARG A 323 4.00 14.43 -21.70
N HIS A 324 5.22 14.66 -21.20
CA HIS A 324 6.17 13.61 -20.84
C HIS A 324 6.60 13.74 -19.39
N VAL A 325 6.99 12.61 -18.80
CA VAL A 325 7.83 12.58 -17.61
C VAL A 325 9.26 12.31 -18.06
N LYS A 326 10.18 13.20 -17.71
CA LYS A 326 11.57 13.21 -18.18
C LYS A 326 12.55 13.17 -17.03
N MET A 327 13.78 12.73 -17.30
CA MET A 327 14.88 12.67 -16.35
C MET A 327 16.04 13.52 -16.85
N TYR A 328 16.56 14.38 -15.97
CA TYR A 328 17.81 15.08 -16.18
C TYR A 328 18.91 14.41 -15.35
N LYS A 329 20.00 13.97 -16.00
CA LYS A 329 21.18 13.39 -15.36
C LYS A 329 22.44 13.73 -16.13
N ALA A 330 23.42 14.30 -15.43
CA ALA A 330 24.75 14.62 -15.97
C ALA A 330 24.68 15.36 -17.33
N GLY A 331 23.86 16.42 -17.39
CA GLY A 331 23.69 17.25 -18.60
C GLY A 331 22.76 16.68 -19.67
N ASN A 332 22.29 15.43 -19.53
CA ASN A 332 21.42 14.79 -20.52
C ASN A 332 19.97 14.70 -20.04
N ILE A 333 19.03 14.94 -20.94
CA ILE A 333 17.59 14.76 -20.72
C ILE A 333 17.11 13.53 -21.47
N THR A 334 16.36 12.67 -20.79
CA THR A 334 15.77 11.47 -21.39
C THR A 334 14.31 11.31 -20.99
N THR A 335 13.48 10.84 -21.91
CA THR A 335 12.07 10.54 -21.61
C THR A 335 11.97 9.24 -20.81
N ILE A 336 11.27 9.30 -19.66
CA ILE A 336 10.91 8.13 -18.87
C ILE A 336 9.60 7.54 -19.39
N ALA A 337 8.59 8.39 -19.57
CA ALA A 337 7.24 7.97 -19.94
C ALA A 337 6.50 9.06 -20.73
N GLY A 338 5.57 8.63 -21.59
CA GLY A 338 4.72 9.51 -22.41
C GLY A 338 4.98 9.32 -23.91
N THR A 339 3.92 9.42 -24.71
CA THR A 339 3.98 9.50 -26.19
C THR A 339 4.02 10.94 -26.70
N GLY A 340 3.64 11.90 -25.87
CA GLY A 340 3.42 13.30 -26.24
C GLY A 340 2.03 13.59 -26.81
N GLU A 341 1.19 12.57 -27.00
CA GLU A 341 -0.20 12.74 -27.38
C GLU A 341 -1.07 13.03 -26.15
N ASP A 342 -2.11 13.83 -26.32
CA ASP A 342 -3.14 14.00 -25.28
C ASP A 342 -3.92 12.70 -25.09
N GLY A 343 -4.03 12.24 -23.86
CA GLY A 343 -4.83 11.07 -23.52
C GLY A 343 -4.50 10.52 -22.14
N CYS A 344 -5.22 9.46 -21.75
CA CYS A 344 -5.03 8.76 -20.48
C CYS A 344 -4.68 7.26 -20.68
N LEU A 345 -3.90 6.94 -21.73
CA LEU A 345 -3.45 5.57 -22.00
C LEU A 345 -2.44 5.09 -20.95
N LEU A 346 -2.53 3.81 -20.60
CA LEU A 346 -1.69 3.14 -19.59
C LEU A 346 -0.81 2.07 -20.20
N GLY A 347 -0.11 1.30 -19.36
CA GLY A 347 0.70 0.16 -19.80
C GLY A 347 2.16 0.55 -19.96
N SER A 348 2.84 0.13 -21.04
CA SER A 348 4.27 0.41 -21.20
C SER A 348 4.55 1.92 -21.24
N ALA A 349 5.62 2.38 -20.60
CA ALA A 349 5.94 3.81 -20.49
C ALA A 349 6.14 4.53 -21.84
N SER A 350 6.54 3.80 -22.89
CA SER A 350 6.65 4.34 -24.26
C SER A 350 5.32 4.43 -25.02
N HIS A 351 4.22 3.91 -24.44
CA HIS A 351 2.89 3.88 -25.05
C HIS A 351 1.83 4.61 -24.20
N CYS A 352 2.13 4.92 -22.95
CA CYS A 352 1.24 5.70 -22.11
C CYS A 352 1.17 7.15 -22.57
N SER A 353 0.07 7.83 -22.27
CA SER A 353 -0.12 9.24 -22.58
C SER A 353 -0.50 9.99 -21.31
N PHE A 354 -0.21 11.29 -21.30
CA PHE A 354 -0.57 12.20 -20.21
C PHE A 354 -1.37 13.37 -20.76
N GLY A 355 -2.29 13.89 -19.95
CA GLY A 355 -3.00 15.12 -20.25
C GLY A 355 -2.17 16.33 -19.84
N GLN A 356 -2.12 16.57 -18.53
CA GLN A 356 -1.34 17.65 -17.94
C GLN A 356 -0.58 17.11 -16.73
N PRO A 357 0.61 16.51 -16.95
CA PRO A 357 1.46 16.09 -15.85
C PRO A 357 2.04 17.34 -15.16
N VAL A 358 1.73 17.54 -13.87
CA VAL A 358 2.15 18.76 -13.13
C VAL A 358 3.09 18.46 -11.98
N ALA A 359 2.91 17.35 -11.27
CA ALA A 359 3.69 17.02 -10.08
C ALA A 359 4.24 15.61 -10.20
N VAL A 360 5.43 15.41 -9.66
CA VAL A 360 6.12 14.13 -9.60
C VAL A 360 6.71 13.94 -8.22
N ALA A 361 6.65 12.72 -7.68
CA ALA A 361 7.43 12.34 -6.50
C ALA A 361 8.01 10.95 -6.69
N ALA A 362 9.14 10.68 -6.03
CA ALA A 362 9.84 9.43 -6.13
C ALA A 362 9.78 8.66 -4.81
N GLU A 363 9.57 7.35 -4.90
CA GLU A 363 9.75 6.43 -3.78
C GLU A 363 10.89 5.46 -4.10
N ASN A 364 11.89 5.42 -3.21
CA ASN A 364 13.03 4.49 -3.26
C ASN A 364 13.80 4.50 -4.60
N GLU A 365 13.89 5.66 -5.28
CA GLU A 365 14.59 5.83 -6.57
C GLU A 365 14.18 4.86 -7.71
N LYS A 366 13.06 4.14 -7.55
CA LYS A 366 12.58 3.13 -8.50
C LYS A 366 11.12 3.32 -8.89
N ASN A 367 10.34 4.00 -8.06
CA ASN A 367 8.94 4.27 -8.30
C ASN A 367 8.73 5.77 -8.42
N LEU A 368 7.91 6.19 -9.38
CA LEU A 368 7.50 7.58 -9.55
C LEU A 368 5.97 7.65 -9.48
N PHE A 369 5.47 8.64 -8.76
CA PHE A 369 4.07 9.01 -8.74
C PHE A 369 3.90 10.32 -9.49
N VAL A 370 2.86 10.42 -10.32
CA VAL A 370 2.63 11.56 -11.20
C VAL A 370 1.20 12.04 -11.07
N CYS A 371 1.01 13.34 -10.84
CA CYS A 371 -0.30 13.99 -10.94
C CYS A 371 -0.57 14.36 -12.40
N ASP A 372 -1.64 13.82 -12.97
CA ASP A 372 -2.19 14.22 -14.26
C ASP A 372 -3.49 14.99 -14.05
N VAL A 373 -3.39 16.32 -14.03
CA VAL A 373 -4.49 17.23 -13.64
C VAL A 373 -5.66 17.16 -14.62
N GLN A 374 -5.37 17.08 -15.92
CA GLN A 374 -6.42 17.09 -16.94
C GLN A 374 -7.38 15.90 -16.80
N TYR A 375 -6.87 14.77 -16.29
CA TYR A 375 -7.66 13.54 -16.09
C TYR A 375 -7.99 13.26 -14.63
N GLY A 376 -7.64 14.16 -13.70
CA GLY A 376 -7.86 13.95 -12.27
C GLY A 376 -7.23 12.66 -11.75
N ALA A 377 -6.02 12.34 -12.21
CA ALA A 377 -5.39 11.04 -11.99
C ALA A 377 -4.05 11.12 -11.27
N ILE A 378 -3.77 10.12 -10.44
CA ILE A 378 -2.45 9.84 -9.89
C ILE A 378 -1.96 8.54 -10.47
N LYS A 379 -0.81 8.60 -11.16
CA LYS A 379 -0.22 7.51 -11.93
C LYS A 379 1.05 7.02 -11.26
N LEU A 380 1.19 5.71 -11.10
CA LEU A 380 2.41 5.03 -10.68
C LEU A 380 3.21 4.61 -11.93
N ILE A 381 4.48 4.98 -11.98
CA ILE A 381 5.49 4.50 -12.91
C ILE A 381 6.47 3.61 -12.16
N THR A 382 6.64 2.37 -12.58
CA THR A 382 7.50 1.40 -11.90
C THR A 382 8.10 0.36 -12.85
N GLY A 383 9.15 -0.32 -12.43
CA GLY A 383 9.75 -1.44 -13.14
C GLY A 383 9.01 -2.76 -12.91
N LEU A 384 9.41 -3.79 -13.64
CA LEU A 384 8.79 -5.12 -13.59
C LEU A 384 9.76 -6.25 -13.28
N GLU A 385 11.05 -5.96 -13.04
CA GLU A 385 12.04 -7.00 -12.76
C GLU A 385 11.78 -7.65 -11.39
N GLY A 386 11.45 -6.86 -10.37
CA GLY A 386 11.05 -7.38 -9.07
C GLY A 386 9.81 -8.28 -9.16
N THR A 387 8.84 -7.89 -10.00
CA THR A 387 7.63 -8.67 -10.28
C THR A 387 7.98 -9.99 -10.98
N ALA A 388 8.85 -9.94 -11.99
CA ALA A 388 9.29 -11.10 -12.75
C ALA A 388 10.03 -12.12 -11.86
N LEU A 389 10.93 -11.66 -10.99
CA LEU A 389 11.64 -12.50 -10.02
C LEU A 389 10.68 -13.14 -9.01
N PHE A 390 9.76 -12.36 -8.46
CA PHE A 390 8.74 -12.85 -7.53
C PHE A 390 7.85 -13.94 -8.15
N LEU A 391 7.37 -13.73 -9.37
CA LEU A 391 6.57 -14.72 -10.10
C LEU A 391 7.40 -15.96 -10.48
N SER A 392 8.68 -15.77 -10.81
CA SER A 392 9.61 -16.89 -11.06
C SER A 392 9.80 -17.74 -9.79
N CYS A 393 9.97 -17.12 -8.63
CA CYS A 393 10.01 -17.86 -7.36
C CYS A 393 8.68 -18.59 -7.11
N LEU A 394 7.53 -17.94 -7.27
CA LEU A 394 6.24 -18.59 -7.08
C LEU A 394 6.04 -19.81 -7.99
N ASN A 395 6.57 -19.76 -9.21
CA ASN A 395 6.60 -20.89 -10.13
C ASN A 395 7.49 -22.03 -9.63
N LYS A 396 8.73 -21.73 -9.21
CA LYS A 396 9.67 -22.71 -8.63
C LYS A 396 9.05 -23.41 -7.42
N LEU A 397 8.40 -22.65 -6.53
CA LEU A 397 7.68 -23.19 -5.38
C LEU A 397 6.63 -24.22 -5.79
N TYR A 398 5.88 -23.99 -6.87
CA TYR A 398 4.85 -24.93 -7.33
C TYR A 398 5.45 -26.15 -8.03
N LEU A 399 6.52 -25.94 -8.81
CA LEU A 399 7.25 -27.00 -9.50
C LEU A 399 7.93 -27.97 -8.53
N ALA A 400 8.47 -27.49 -7.41
CA ALA A 400 9.05 -28.31 -6.33
C ALA A 400 8.06 -29.37 -5.79
N PHE A 401 6.75 -29.11 -5.86
CA PHE A 401 5.72 -30.05 -5.44
C PHE A 401 5.01 -30.75 -6.62
N GLY A 402 5.54 -30.61 -7.83
CA GLY A 402 4.99 -31.18 -9.05
C GLY A 402 3.63 -30.60 -9.46
N VAL A 403 3.29 -29.39 -8.98
CA VAL A 403 2.08 -28.67 -9.35
C VAL A 403 2.34 -27.91 -10.65
N LYS A 404 1.68 -28.32 -11.73
CA LYS A 404 1.91 -27.78 -13.07
C LYS A 404 0.65 -27.73 -13.91
N SER A 405 0.67 -26.89 -14.94
CA SER A 405 -0.35 -26.87 -15.99
C SER A 405 -0.35 -28.20 -16.76
N LYS A 406 -1.54 -28.67 -17.18
CA LYS A 406 -1.77 -29.96 -17.85
C LYS A 406 -0.91 -30.19 -19.11
N LYS A 407 -0.31 -29.14 -19.68
CA LYS A 407 0.48 -29.18 -20.92
C LYS A 407 1.96 -29.55 -20.75
N ASN A 408 2.53 -29.56 -19.53
CA ASN A 408 3.95 -29.80 -19.33
C ASN A 408 4.25 -31.20 -18.77
N LEU A 409 4.63 -32.13 -19.64
CA LEU A 409 5.12 -33.47 -19.31
C LEU A 409 6.63 -33.46 -18.95
N LEU A 410 7.07 -32.61 -18.03
CA LEU A 410 8.45 -32.69 -17.50
C LEU A 410 8.59 -33.72 -16.38
N LEU A 411 9.80 -34.31 -16.31
CA LEU A 411 10.26 -35.32 -15.35
C LEU A 411 9.99 -34.92 -13.90
N GLN A 412 9.74 -35.93 -13.08
CA GLN A 412 9.54 -35.81 -11.64
C GLN A 412 10.83 -35.28 -10.99
N GLN A 413 10.77 -34.10 -10.35
CA GLN A 413 11.93 -33.51 -9.67
C GLN A 413 12.36 -34.37 -8.48
N THR A 414 13.67 -34.38 -8.20
CA THR A 414 14.20 -35.05 -7.02
C THR A 414 13.87 -34.24 -5.75
N PRO A 415 13.78 -34.90 -4.56
CA PRO A 415 13.58 -34.19 -3.31
C PRO A 415 14.65 -33.13 -3.04
N ALA A 416 15.91 -33.39 -3.40
CA ALA A 416 17.02 -32.46 -3.22
C ALA A 416 16.85 -31.18 -4.07
N GLU A 417 16.49 -31.32 -5.36
CA GLU A 417 16.20 -30.17 -6.23
C GLU A 417 14.99 -29.37 -5.72
N SER A 418 14.01 -30.04 -5.14
CA SER A 418 12.79 -29.43 -4.61
C SER A 418 13.08 -28.61 -3.35
N ILE A 419 13.91 -29.14 -2.43
CA ILE A 419 14.37 -28.43 -1.23
C ILE A 419 15.10 -27.15 -1.64
N LEU A 420 16.06 -27.26 -2.58
CA LEU A 420 16.83 -26.12 -3.06
C LEU A 420 15.92 -25.02 -3.64
N GLN A 421 14.92 -25.39 -4.44
CA GLN A 421 13.95 -24.42 -4.97
C GLN A 421 13.11 -23.73 -3.88
N ILE A 422 12.74 -24.45 -2.82
CA ILE A 422 12.01 -23.88 -1.68
C ILE A 422 12.92 -22.91 -0.92
N GLU A 423 14.17 -23.29 -0.66
CA GLU A 423 15.16 -22.47 0.03
C GLU A 423 15.47 -21.18 -0.72
N GLU A 424 15.69 -21.25 -2.04
CA GLU A 424 15.86 -20.06 -2.91
C GLU A 424 14.66 -19.10 -2.80
N CYS A 425 13.45 -19.65 -2.69
CA CYS A 425 12.25 -18.84 -2.52
C CYS A 425 12.14 -18.20 -1.14
N ILE A 426 12.52 -18.93 -0.09
CA ILE A 426 12.60 -18.38 1.27
C ILE A 426 13.61 -17.25 1.32
N GLU A 427 14.78 -17.45 0.72
CA GLU A 427 15.84 -16.44 0.66
C GLU A 427 15.36 -15.17 -0.06
N PHE A 428 14.77 -15.31 -1.25
CA PHE A 428 14.24 -14.17 -2.02
C PHE A 428 13.19 -13.37 -1.22
N LEU A 429 12.21 -14.07 -0.63
CA LEU A 429 11.18 -13.41 0.15
C LEU A 429 11.75 -12.81 1.44
N SER A 430 12.64 -13.49 2.14
CA SER A 430 13.28 -12.97 3.37
C SER A 430 14.11 -11.72 3.08
N LYS A 431 14.84 -11.70 1.96
CA LYS A 431 15.54 -10.53 1.47
C LYS A 431 14.58 -9.35 1.25
N THR A 432 13.43 -9.60 0.63
CA THR A 432 12.40 -8.56 0.42
C THR A 432 11.93 -7.94 1.74
N PHE A 433 11.77 -8.74 2.81
CA PHE A 433 11.43 -8.20 4.13
C PHE A 433 12.55 -7.34 4.72
N SER A 434 13.80 -7.82 4.64
CA SER A 434 14.97 -7.07 5.11
C SER A 434 15.15 -5.76 4.37
N ASP A 435 14.99 -5.76 3.05
CA ASP A 435 15.10 -4.58 2.20
C ASP A 435 14.05 -3.53 2.58
N VAL A 436 12.78 -3.94 2.80
CA VAL A 436 11.71 -3.02 3.23
C VAL A 436 11.96 -2.48 4.64
N LYS A 437 12.43 -3.32 5.57
CA LYS A 437 12.80 -2.87 6.92
C LYS A 437 13.92 -1.84 6.89
N ALA A 438 14.97 -2.09 6.09
CA ALA A 438 16.10 -1.18 5.94
C ALA A 438 15.66 0.15 5.30
N LEU A 439 14.86 0.07 4.23
CA LEU A 439 14.38 1.24 3.48
C LEU A 439 13.56 2.19 4.34
N HIS A 440 12.71 1.66 5.22
CA HIS A 440 11.82 2.46 6.06
C HIS A 440 12.30 2.58 7.50
N SER A 441 13.54 2.15 7.79
CA SER A 441 14.13 2.13 9.13
C SER A 441 13.19 1.52 10.19
N LEU A 442 12.54 0.41 9.85
CA LEU A 442 11.55 -0.24 10.71
C LEU A 442 12.22 -1.29 11.61
N GLU A 443 12.07 -1.10 12.93
CA GLU A 443 12.50 -2.10 13.93
C GLU A 443 11.49 -3.26 14.06
N ARG A 444 10.22 -2.97 13.81
CA ARG A 444 9.13 -3.97 13.88
C ARG A 444 9.10 -4.88 12.66
N ASN A 445 8.36 -5.99 12.79
CA ASN A 445 8.05 -6.83 11.64
C ASN A 445 7.14 -6.11 10.65
N THR A 446 7.35 -6.40 9.36
CA THR A 446 6.59 -5.82 8.25
C THR A 446 5.42 -6.73 7.86
N ASN A 447 4.40 -6.14 7.25
CA ASN A 447 3.23 -6.84 6.74
C ASN A 447 2.74 -6.19 5.42
N GLY A 448 1.60 -6.64 4.90
CA GLY A 448 0.92 -6.10 3.70
C GLY A 448 0.96 -4.59 3.58
N ALA A 449 0.60 -3.91 4.66
CA ALA A 449 0.62 -2.47 4.83
C ALA A 449 1.93 -1.78 4.44
N ASP A 450 3.05 -2.43 4.73
CA ASP A 450 4.40 -1.90 4.55
C ASP A 450 4.96 -2.27 3.16
N GLY A 451 4.19 -2.98 2.34
CA GLY A 451 4.63 -3.46 1.02
C GLY A 451 5.24 -4.87 1.03
N THR A 452 5.05 -5.68 2.06
CA THR A 452 5.51 -7.09 2.08
C THR A 452 4.35 -8.08 2.11
N ILE A 453 4.60 -9.37 1.88
CA ILE A 453 3.59 -10.40 2.12
C ILE A 453 3.33 -10.57 3.63
N SER A 454 2.31 -11.35 4.00
CA SER A 454 2.04 -11.61 5.42
C SER A 454 3.22 -12.32 6.11
N GLN A 455 3.63 -11.80 7.26
CA GLN A 455 4.65 -12.40 8.12
C GLN A 455 4.37 -13.88 8.45
N GLN A 456 3.10 -14.23 8.68
CA GLN A 456 2.69 -15.61 8.98
C GLN A 456 2.92 -16.55 7.79
N THR A 457 2.79 -16.04 6.57
CA THR A 457 3.08 -16.80 5.35
C THR A 457 4.58 -17.11 5.26
N MET A 458 5.44 -16.16 5.65
CA MET A 458 6.88 -16.38 5.69
C MET A 458 7.35 -17.33 6.79
N HIS A 459 7.16 -16.95 8.05
CA HIS A 459 7.84 -17.64 9.15
C HIS A 459 7.18 -18.97 9.52
N SER A 460 5.85 -19.04 9.45
CA SER A 460 5.14 -20.25 9.87
C SER A 460 4.93 -21.20 8.70
N SER A 461 4.63 -20.68 7.50
CA SER A 461 4.22 -21.55 6.40
C SER A 461 5.38 -22.03 5.55
N MET A 462 6.35 -21.17 5.19
CA MET A 462 7.49 -21.59 4.38
C MET A 462 8.49 -22.47 5.15
N SER A 463 8.79 -22.15 6.41
CA SER A 463 9.67 -22.98 7.24
C SER A 463 9.10 -24.38 7.45
N SER A 464 7.78 -24.49 7.62
CA SER A 464 7.09 -25.79 7.68
C SER A 464 7.20 -26.59 6.37
N LEU A 465 7.29 -25.94 5.20
CA LEU A 465 7.51 -26.66 3.93
C LEU A 465 8.90 -27.30 3.88
N VAL A 466 9.93 -26.61 4.39
CA VAL A 466 11.28 -27.17 4.49
C VAL A 466 11.28 -28.39 5.42
N ASP A 467 10.64 -28.27 6.58
CA ASP A 467 10.51 -29.36 7.54
C ASP A 467 9.79 -30.58 6.94
N ILE A 468 8.72 -30.37 6.16
CA ILE A 468 8.04 -31.46 5.43
C ILE A 468 9.02 -32.17 4.48
N THR A 469 9.83 -31.41 3.74
CA THR A 469 10.75 -31.96 2.75
C THR A 469 11.99 -32.62 3.35
N SER A 470 12.43 -32.20 4.55
CA SER A 470 13.63 -32.71 5.23
C SER A 470 13.35 -33.90 6.15
N THR A 471 12.16 -33.97 6.77
CA THR A 471 11.79 -35.00 7.77
C THR A 471 11.38 -36.34 7.13
N THR A 472 11.40 -36.43 5.81
CA THR A 472 11.04 -37.67 5.12
C THR A 472 12.11 -38.74 5.25
N ASN A 473 11.71 -39.93 5.72
CA ASN A 473 12.60 -41.07 5.94
C ASN A 473 13.51 -41.34 4.73
N PRO A 474 14.85 -41.40 4.85
CA PRO A 474 15.77 -41.61 3.74
C PRO A 474 15.55 -42.94 3.00
N SER A 475 14.92 -43.94 3.64
CA SER A 475 14.52 -45.21 3.01
C SER A 475 13.24 -45.11 2.17
N TYR A 476 12.48 -44.02 2.27
CA TYR A 476 11.22 -43.80 1.56
C TYR A 476 11.36 -42.57 0.65
N LYS A 477 11.41 -42.77 -0.67
CA LYS A 477 11.39 -41.67 -1.65
C LYS A 477 9.98 -41.05 -1.66
N PRO A 478 9.74 -39.91 -1.01
CA PRO A 478 8.41 -39.35 -0.88
C PRO A 478 8.05 -38.66 -2.18
N ASN A 479 6.87 -38.94 -2.71
CA ASN A 479 6.32 -38.10 -3.77
C ASN A 479 5.79 -36.82 -3.13
N LEU A 480 6.47 -35.68 -3.29
CA LEU A 480 6.05 -34.40 -2.69
C LEU A 480 4.65 -33.95 -3.12
N LYS A 481 4.14 -34.47 -4.24
CA LYS A 481 2.73 -34.30 -4.66
C LYS A 481 1.73 -34.86 -3.63
N SER A 482 2.13 -35.84 -2.82
CA SER A 482 1.30 -36.41 -1.76
C SER A 482 1.13 -35.48 -0.54
N CYS A 483 1.96 -34.45 -0.41
CA CYS A 483 1.88 -33.43 0.63
C CYS A 483 0.89 -32.30 0.30
N LEU A 484 0.24 -32.33 -0.87
CA LEU A 484 -0.70 -31.30 -1.31
C LEU A 484 -2.04 -31.41 -0.58
N THR A 485 -2.54 -30.29 -0.09
CA THR A 485 -3.82 -30.14 0.60
C THR A 485 -5.00 -30.42 -0.32
N THR A 486 -4.88 -30.44 -1.65
CA THR A 486 -5.94 -31.00 -2.51
C THR A 486 -6.20 -32.47 -2.20
N VAL A 487 -5.19 -33.24 -1.79
CA VAL A 487 -5.36 -34.62 -1.32
C VAL A 487 -6.07 -34.64 0.04
N VAL A 488 -5.71 -33.73 0.94
CA VAL A 488 -6.26 -33.61 2.30
C VAL A 488 -7.69 -33.04 2.31
N GLU A 489 -7.98 -31.99 1.56
CA GLU A 489 -9.32 -31.42 1.32
C GLU A 489 -10.24 -32.41 0.60
N ASN A 490 -9.72 -33.17 -0.37
CA ASN A 490 -10.49 -34.28 -0.96
C ASN A 490 -10.82 -35.33 0.13
N LEU A 491 -9.86 -35.64 1.01
CA LEU A 491 -10.06 -36.48 2.20
C LEU A 491 -11.16 -35.97 3.13
N HIS A 492 -11.11 -34.69 3.51
CA HIS A 492 -12.11 -34.07 4.38
C HIS A 492 -13.47 -33.92 3.68
N SER A 493 -13.52 -33.48 2.42
CA SER A 493 -14.76 -33.36 1.66
C SER A 493 -15.45 -34.71 1.48
N LEU A 494 -14.70 -35.79 1.18
CA LEU A 494 -15.25 -37.15 1.12
C LEU A 494 -15.78 -37.65 2.47
N SER A 495 -15.24 -37.15 3.59
CA SER A 495 -15.83 -37.41 4.92
C SER A 495 -17.20 -36.75 5.10
N HIS A 496 -17.37 -35.55 4.55
CA HIS A 496 -18.63 -34.81 4.58
C HIS A 496 -19.65 -35.33 3.56
N VAL A 497 -19.23 -36.07 2.52
CA VAL A 497 -20.14 -36.69 1.54
C VAL A 497 -21.02 -37.79 2.16
N LYS A 498 -20.54 -38.49 3.20
CA LYS A 498 -21.33 -39.53 3.87
C LYS A 498 -22.36 -38.95 4.84
N GLN A 499 -22.07 -37.80 5.45
CA GLN A 499 -22.92 -37.13 6.42
C GLN A 499 -22.64 -35.63 6.40
N ASP A 500 -23.68 -34.81 6.22
CA ASP A 500 -23.53 -33.36 6.10
C ASP A 500 -23.01 -32.68 7.39
N LEU A 501 -23.23 -33.28 8.57
CA LEU A 501 -22.93 -32.70 9.90
C LEU A 501 -22.40 -33.74 10.89
N PRO A 502 -21.20 -34.33 10.68
CA PRO A 502 -20.66 -35.31 11.61
C PRO A 502 -20.25 -34.64 12.92
N SER A 503 -20.59 -35.24 14.05
CA SER A 503 -19.96 -34.84 15.32
C SER A 503 -18.45 -35.10 15.28
N LYS A 504 -17.66 -34.40 16.10
CA LYS A 504 -16.20 -34.61 16.17
C LYS A 504 -15.83 -36.09 16.40
N LEU A 505 -16.60 -36.79 17.23
CA LEU A 505 -16.41 -38.22 17.49
C LEU A 505 -16.69 -39.08 16.24
N GLN A 506 -17.76 -38.76 15.51
CA GLN A 506 -18.17 -39.48 14.30
C GLN A 506 -17.13 -39.28 13.18
N TYR A 507 -16.71 -38.03 12.98
CA TYR A 507 -15.63 -37.68 12.08
C TYR A 507 -14.34 -38.47 12.38
N CYS A 508 -13.91 -38.52 13.64
CA CYS A 508 -12.71 -39.27 14.04
C CYS A 508 -12.82 -40.78 13.77
N ARG A 509 -14.02 -41.38 13.93
CA ARG A 509 -14.25 -42.80 13.64
C ARG A 509 -14.20 -43.09 12.14
N ASP A 510 -14.82 -42.22 11.34
CA ASP A 510 -14.95 -42.43 9.90
C ASP A 510 -13.65 -42.09 9.15
N PHE A 511 -12.81 -41.20 9.70
CA PHE A 511 -11.58 -40.73 9.10
C PHE A 511 -10.62 -41.85 8.68
N GLY A 512 -10.42 -42.86 9.55
CA GLY A 512 -9.52 -43.98 9.25
C GLY A 512 -9.96 -44.77 8.02
N ASN A 513 -11.24 -45.09 7.93
CA ASN A 513 -11.82 -45.83 6.81
C ASN A 513 -11.76 -45.02 5.50
N ILE A 514 -12.06 -43.71 5.59
CA ILE A 514 -12.01 -42.80 4.44
C ILE A 514 -10.57 -42.66 3.92
N PHE A 515 -9.60 -42.52 4.83
CA PHE A 515 -8.19 -42.47 4.49
C PHE A 515 -7.74 -43.74 3.76
N THR A 516 -8.06 -44.92 4.29
CA THR A 516 -7.73 -46.20 3.64
C THR A 516 -8.36 -46.33 2.25
N GLU A 517 -9.63 -45.97 2.10
CA GLU A 517 -10.33 -46.00 0.80
C GLU A 517 -9.74 -45.03 -0.23
N ILE A 518 -9.29 -43.86 0.21
CA ILE A 518 -8.67 -42.86 -0.65
C ILE A 518 -7.27 -43.30 -1.06
N VAL A 519 -6.49 -43.85 -0.14
CA VAL A 519 -5.17 -44.44 -0.46
C VAL A 519 -5.33 -45.52 -1.52
N LYS A 520 -6.31 -46.42 -1.39
CA LYS A 520 -6.62 -47.45 -2.42
C LYS A 520 -6.92 -46.87 -3.80
N ARG A 521 -7.57 -45.71 -3.88
CA ARG A 521 -7.94 -45.06 -5.15
C ARG A 521 -6.78 -44.28 -5.78
N ILE A 522 -5.86 -43.77 -4.98
CA ILE A 522 -4.76 -42.90 -5.43
C ILE A 522 -3.49 -43.70 -5.72
N THR A 523 -3.27 -44.83 -5.05
CA THR A 523 -2.14 -45.71 -5.35
C THR A 523 -2.52 -46.71 -6.42
N ASN A 524 -1.65 -46.89 -7.43
CA ASN A 524 -1.74 -48.03 -8.35
C ASN A 524 -1.31 -49.29 -7.59
N TRP A 525 -2.19 -49.79 -6.71
CA TRP A 525 -1.92 -50.98 -5.93
C TRP A 525 -2.61 -52.18 -6.57
N SER A 526 -1.82 -53.16 -7.03
CA SER A 526 -2.30 -54.51 -7.27
C SER A 526 -2.40 -55.22 -5.92
N ALA A 527 -3.59 -55.23 -5.31
CA ALA A 527 -3.81 -56.00 -4.10
C ALA A 527 -3.89 -57.50 -4.47
N TYR A 528 -2.89 -58.28 -4.05
CA TYR A 528 -3.03 -59.73 -3.96
C TYR A 528 -3.92 -60.05 -2.75
N TYR A 529 -5.14 -60.49 -3.01
CA TYR A 529 -6.01 -61.01 -1.96
C TYR A 529 -5.48 -62.39 -1.54
N PHE A 530 -4.85 -62.47 -0.38
CA PHE A 530 -4.56 -63.76 0.26
C PHE A 530 -5.81 -64.23 0.99
N THR A 531 -6.66 -64.99 0.31
CA THR A 531 -7.69 -65.82 0.97
C THR A 531 -7.08 -67.17 1.34
N LYS A 532 -6.53 -67.27 2.56
CA LYS A 532 -6.26 -68.56 3.21
C LYS A 532 -6.66 -68.47 4.68
N ASP A 533 -7.30 -69.53 5.18
CA ASP A 533 -7.89 -69.68 6.53
C ASP A 533 -6.89 -69.66 7.71
N SER A 534 -5.66 -69.18 7.53
CA SER A 534 -4.59 -69.25 8.56
C SER A 534 -3.96 -67.91 8.93
N SER A 535 -4.56 -66.77 8.62
CA SER A 535 -4.03 -65.44 9.00
C SER A 535 -4.32 -65.10 10.47
N TYR A 536 -3.47 -65.61 11.35
CA TYR A 536 -3.41 -65.28 12.77
C TYR A 536 -2.83 -63.87 12.97
N TYR A 537 -3.58 -62.93 13.54
CA TYR A 537 -3.00 -61.71 14.10
C TYR A 537 -2.46 -62.03 15.50
N PRO A 538 -1.24 -61.60 15.87
CA PRO A 538 -0.79 -61.73 17.25
C PRO A 538 -1.73 -60.93 18.16
N LEU A 539 -2.36 -61.62 19.11
CA LEU A 539 -3.09 -61.00 20.20
C LEU A 539 -2.08 -60.18 21.03
N PRO A 540 -2.26 -58.86 21.18
CA PRO A 540 -1.40 -58.08 22.05
C PRO A 540 -1.55 -58.57 23.51
N ASP A 541 -0.43 -58.80 24.19
CA ASP A 541 -0.37 -59.38 25.55
C ASP A 541 -1.07 -58.53 26.64
N SER A 542 -1.54 -57.33 26.29
CA SER A 542 -2.27 -56.44 27.19
C SER A 542 -3.66 -56.07 26.61
N ALA A 543 -4.63 -56.93 26.86
CA ALA A 543 -6.04 -56.61 26.62
C ALA A 543 -6.59 -55.79 27.81
N ILE A 544 -6.81 -54.48 27.61
CA ILE A 544 -7.58 -53.66 28.55
C ILE A 544 -9.07 -53.91 28.29
N ASN A 545 -9.81 -54.34 29.32
CA ASN A 545 -11.25 -54.47 29.24
C ASN A 545 -11.88 -53.10 28.92
N LEU A 546 -12.86 -53.03 28.01
CA LEU A 546 -13.48 -51.77 27.56
C LEU A 546 -14.00 -50.91 28.73
N ASN A 547 -14.38 -51.56 29.84
CA ASN A 547 -14.83 -50.91 31.07
C ASN A 547 -13.70 -50.24 31.88
N GLY A 548 -12.43 -50.58 31.61
CA GLY A 548 -11.23 -50.01 32.24
C GLY A 548 -10.67 -48.78 31.52
N ILE A 549 -11.27 -48.35 30.40
CA ILE A 549 -10.88 -47.11 29.71
C ILE A 549 -11.40 -45.93 30.53
N PRO A 550 -10.54 -45.03 31.04
CA PRO A 550 -10.97 -43.88 31.82
C PRO A 550 -11.88 -42.97 30.98
N LYS A 551 -13.14 -42.83 31.39
CA LYS A 551 -14.09 -41.93 30.75
C LYS A 551 -13.81 -40.50 31.20
N LEU A 552 -13.56 -39.60 30.25
CA LEU A 552 -13.54 -38.15 30.49
C LEU A 552 -14.87 -37.74 31.15
N LYS A 553 -14.80 -37.19 32.37
CA LYS A 553 -15.96 -36.54 33.00
C LYS A 553 -16.35 -35.34 32.12
N LYS A 554 -17.60 -35.32 31.65
CA LYS A 554 -18.16 -34.10 31.04
C LYS A 554 -18.06 -32.97 32.07
N PRO A 555 -17.64 -31.76 31.68
CA PRO A 555 -17.75 -30.61 32.56
C PRO A 555 -19.21 -30.39 32.95
N ASP A 556 -19.46 -29.98 34.19
CA ASP A 556 -20.80 -29.74 34.69
C ASP A 556 -21.51 -28.71 33.82
N THR A 557 -22.74 -29.04 33.43
CA THR A 557 -23.55 -28.17 32.58
C THR A 557 -24.07 -27.03 33.44
N ARG A 558 -23.41 -25.87 33.42
CA ARG A 558 -23.94 -24.66 34.07
C ARG A 558 -25.12 -24.17 33.24
N SER A 559 -26.33 -24.26 33.78
CA SER A 559 -27.51 -23.63 33.18
C SER A 559 -27.38 -22.12 33.30
N ILE A 560 -27.46 -21.41 32.17
CA ILE A 560 -27.53 -19.95 32.18
C ILE A 560 -28.85 -19.52 32.79
N THR A 561 -28.83 -18.48 33.63
CA THR A 561 -30.08 -17.96 34.21
C THR A 561 -30.90 -17.26 33.12
N PRO A 562 -32.24 -17.20 33.25
CA PRO A 562 -33.10 -16.47 32.31
C PRO A 562 -32.72 -14.98 32.18
N GLU A 563 -32.22 -14.39 33.27
CA GLU A 563 -31.78 -12.99 33.34
C GLU A 563 -30.48 -12.77 32.55
N ASP A 564 -29.48 -13.63 32.71
CA ASP A 564 -28.24 -13.60 31.92
C ASP A 564 -28.51 -13.83 30.43
N SER A 565 -29.47 -14.72 30.12
CA SER A 565 -29.90 -14.97 28.75
C SER A 565 -30.55 -13.72 28.13
N LYS A 566 -31.37 -13.01 28.89
CA LYS A 566 -32.01 -11.75 28.45
C LYS A 566 -30.98 -10.64 28.26
N LEU A 567 -30.01 -10.52 29.17
CA LEU A 567 -28.89 -9.56 29.05
C LEU A 567 -28.07 -9.81 27.77
N LEU A 568 -27.77 -11.07 27.46
CA LEU A 568 -27.08 -11.45 26.22
C LEU A 568 -27.92 -11.15 24.97
N TYR A 569 -29.23 -11.34 25.04
CA TYR A 569 -30.16 -11.00 23.95
C TYR A 569 -30.23 -9.50 23.70
N ASP A 570 -30.34 -8.70 24.76
CA ASP A 570 -30.39 -7.24 24.67
C ASP A 570 -29.06 -6.67 24.18
N TRP A 571 -27.93 -7.23 24.63
CA TRP A 571 -26.60 -6.88 24.14
C TRP A 571 -26.42 -7.22 22.65
N ALA A 572 -26.83 -8.41 22.21
CA ALA A 572 -26.77 -8.83 20.81
C ALA A 572 -27.73 -8.03 19.89
N LYS A 573 -28.83 -7.51 20.43
CA LYS A 573 -29.77 -6.64 19.71
C LYS A 573 -29.24 -5.22 19.55
N THR A 574 -28.47 -4.74 20.54
CA THR A 574 -27.94 -3.37 20.58
C THR A 574 -26.61 -3.24 19.83
N HIS A 575 -25.76 -4.27 19.87
CA HIS A 575 -24.40 -4.23 19.31
C HIS A 575 -24.15 -5.21 18.15
N GLY A 576 -25.19 -5.94 17.71
CA GLY A 576 -25.12 -6.97 16.69
C GLY A 576 -24.76 -8.36 17.25
N LYS A 577 -25.18 -9.41 16.55
CA LYS A 577 -24.95 -10.81 16.95
C LYS A 577 -23.49 -11.23 16.73
N CYS A 578 -22.95 -12.04 17.63
CA CYS A 578 -21.72 -12.79 17.37
C CYS A 578 -21.94 -13.74 16.18
N VAL A 579 -21.13 -13.60 15.12
CA VAL A 579 -21.22 -14.45 13.93
C VAL A 579 -20.42 -15.73 14.13
N ARG A 580 -20.95 -16.89 13.69
CA ARG A 580 -20.20 -18.16 13.63
C ARG A 580 -18.89 -17.99 12.84
N GLN A 581 -17.86 -18.72 13.23
CA GLN A 581 -16.73 -19.04 12.33
C GLN A 581 -17.28 -19.81 11.12
N ARG A 582 -17.43 -19.14 9.97
CA ARG A 582 -17.87 -19.77 8.72
C ARG A 582 -16.66 -20.31 7.95
N MET A 583 -16.88 -21.37 7.17
CA MET A 583 -15.88 -21.93 6.27
C MET A 583 -15.52 -20.92 5.17
N VAL A 584 -14.25 -20.93 4.75
CA VAL A 584 -13.60 -20.02 3.77
C VAL A 584 -14.39 -19.83 2.45
N ARG A 585 -15.28 -20.76 2.08
CA ARG A 585 -16.07 -20.70 0.83
C ARG A 585 -17.24 -19.70 0.85
N GLN A 586 -17.65 -19.16 2.00
CA GLN A 586 -18.80 -18.24 2.09
C GLN A 586 -18.40 -16.78 2.34
N GLU A 587 -17.11 -16.45 2.33
CA GLU A 587 -16.61 -15.11 2.63
C GLU A 587 -16.64 -14.19 1.40
N THR A 588 -17.80 -13.60 1.14
CA THR A 588 -17.89 -12.37 0.35
C THR A 588 -18.55 -11.31 1.23
N THR A 589 -17.93 -10.12 1.29
CA THR A 589 -18.35 -8.87 1.96
C THR A 589 -17.91 -8.63 3.44
N MET A 590 -16.98 -7.67 3.55
CA MET A 590 -16.72 -6.62 4.56
C MET A 590 -16.93 -6.79 6.08
N TYR A 591 -17.39 -7.91 6.62
CA TYR A 591 -17.57 -8.05 8.07
C TYR A 591 -16.89 -9.31 8.61
N LYS A 592 -15.62 -9.17 9.01
CA LYS A 592 -14.88 -10.23 9.71
C LYS A 592 -15.38 -10.37 11.15
N CYS A 593 -15.38 -11.61 11.66
CA CYS A 593 -15.55 -11.88 13.08
C CYS A 593 -14.29 -11.42 13.83
N GLY A 594 -14.45 -10.55 14.85
CA GLY A 594 -13.34 -10.02 15.67
C GLY A 594 -12.84 -8.62 15.31
N THR A 595 -13.44 -7.95 14.32
CA THR A 595 -13.21 -6.51 14.06
C THR A 595 -14.15 -5.67 14.91
N LEU A 596 -13.61 -4.69 15.64
CA LEU A 596 -14.41 -3.69 16.36
C LEU A 596 -15.20 -2.82 15.35
N PRO A 597 -16.28 -2.15 15.78
CA PRO A 597 -16.93 -1.12 14.98
C PRO A 597 -15.92 -0.08 14.44
N LEU A 598 -16.08 0.38 13.19
CA LEU A 598 -15.14 1.31 12.52
C LEU A 598 -14.89 2.61 13.31
N ASN A 599 -15.88 3.08 14.07
CA ASN A 599 -15.77 4.24 14.97
C ASN A 599 -14.91 3.98 16.21
N MET A 600 -14.51 2.75 16.50
CA MET A 600 -13.59 2.39 17.59
C MET A 600 -12.12 2.31 17.10
N TYR A 601 -11.89 2.44 15.79
CA TYR A 601 -10.56 2.58 15.19
C TYR A 601 -10.24 4.03 14.79
N SER A 602 -11.07 5.00 15.20
CA SER A 602 -10.75 6.41 15.00
C SER A 602 -9.64 6.80 15.99
N ASP A 603 -8.40 6.82 15.52
CA ASP A 603 -7.39 7.66 16.16
C ASP A 603 -7.90 9.10 16.10
N LYS A 604 -7.94 9.77 17.25
CA LYS A 604 -8.28 11.20 17.30
C LYS A 604 -7.29 11.94 16.42
N ASN A 605 -7.79 12.57 15.35
CA ASN A 605 -7.03 13.50 14.54
C ASN A 605 -6.52 14.63 15.45
N TYR A 606 -5.20 14.82 15.48
CA TYR A 606 -4.60 15.98 16.09
C TYR A 606 -4.87 17.17 15.15
N GLU A 607 -5.60 18.16 15.63
CA GLU A 607 -5.70 19.45 14.94
C GLU A 607 -4.34 20.13 15.04
N GLY A 608 -3.62 20.22 13.92
CA GLY A 608 -2.33 20.89 13.87
C GLY A 608 -2.45 22.35 14.31
N SER A 609 -1.49 22.81 15.10
CA SER A 609 -1.31 24.22 15.45
C SER A 609 -0.53 24.95 14.35
N ALA A 610 -0.93 26.19 14.04
CA ALA A 610 -0.14 27.08 13.19
C ALA A 610 1.23 27.35 13.84
N LEU A 611 2.29 27.37 13.02
CA LEU A 611 3.62 27.78 13.48
C LEU A 611 3.66 29.30 13.65
N VAL A 612 4.22 29.77 14.75
CA VAL A 612 4.56 31.19 14.94
C VAL A 612 6.02 31.36 14.52
N PHE A 613 6.27 32.14 13.47
CA PHE A 613 7.63 32.42 12.98
C PHE A 613 8.20 33.65 13.68
N ASN A 614 9.35 33.50 14.33
CA ASN A 614 10.14 34.63 14.81
C ASN A 614 11.09 35.07 13.71
N TRP A 615 10.75 36.16 13.03
CA TRP A 615 11.64 36.79 12.05
C TRP A 615 12.79 37.48 12.78
N GLN A 616 14.03 37.10 12.47
CA GLN A 616 15.19 37.91 12.86
C GLN A 616 15.30 39.07 11.86
N GLN A 617 14.67 40.21 12.19
CA GLN A 617 14.95 41.47 11.49
C GLN A 617 16.37 41.93 11.88
N ASN A 618 17.27 41.97 10.89
CA ASN A 618 18.46 42.79 10.99
C ASN A 618 18.03 44.24 10.75
N ASP A 619 17.59 44.92 11.80
CA ASP A 619 17.32 46.35 11.76
C ASP A 619 18.64 47.12 11.76
N GLU A 620 19.15 47.41 10.56
CA GLU A 620 19.98 48.59 10.35
C GLU A 620 19.06 49.75 9.95
N ASN A 621 18.91 50.70 10.89
CA ASN A 621 18.53 52.09 10.71
C ASN A 621 17.39 52.40 9.70
N ASP A 622 16.21 52.71 10.22
CA ASP A 622 15.73 54.07 9.98
C ASP A 622 14.87 54.58 11.13
N SER A 623 15.25 55.75 11.60
CA SER A 623 14.62 56.48 12.70
C SER A 623 13.81 57.63 12.11
N ASN A 624 12.63 57.85 12.69
CA ASN A 624 11.62 58.88 12.41
C ASN A 624 10.55 58.47 11.38
N ASP A 625 9.36 58.11 11.87
CA ASP A 625 8.28 59.09 11.79
C ASP A 625 7.25 58.94 12.91
N GLN A 626 6.73 60.07 13.36
CA GLN A 626 5.85 60.23 14.53
C GLN A 626 4.40 60.47 14.09
N ARG A 627 3.47 59.82 14.81
CA ARG A 627 2.02 60.15 14.98
C ARG A 627 1.13 59.87 13.75
N VAL A 628 -0.16 59.54 13.87
CA VAL A 628 -1.23 59.97 14.80
C VAL A 628 -2.27 58.83 14.91
N ASP A 629 -2.75 58.57 16.12
CA ASP A 629 -3.95 57.75 16.40
C ASP A 629 -5.21 58.60 16.13
N GLU A 630 -6.14 58.09 15.31
CA GLU A 630 -7.53 58.59 15.23
C GLU A 630 -8.49 57.45 15.58
N GLU A 631 -9.02 57.51 16.80
CA GLU A 631 -10.25 56.84 17.24
C GLU A 631 -11.46 57.48 16.55
N TYR A 632 -12.37 56.66 16.01
CA TYR A 632 -13.75 57.06 15.76
C TYR A 632 -14.70 56.08 16.45
N ASP A 633 -15.29 56.57 17.54
CA ASP A 633 -16.59 56.14 18.05
C ASP A 633 -17.67 56.46 17.01
N THR A 634 -18.67 55.58 16.88
CA THR A 634 -20.04 56.02 16.58
C THR A 634 -21.02 54.96 17.07
N ASP A 635 -21.80 55.40 18.06
CA ASP A 635 -23.05 54.82 18.51
C ASP A 635 -24.03 54.61 17.35
N ASP A 636 -24.88 53.59 17.45
CA ASP A 636 -26.24 53.70 16.91
C ASP A 636 -27.23 52.96 17.81
N GLU A 637 -28.17 53.74 18.32
CA GLU A 637 -29.29 53.35 19.15
C GLU A 637 -30.37 52.59 18.36
N THR A 638 -31.07 51.77 19.12
CA THR A 638 -32.34 51.10 18.86
C THR A 638 -33.45 52.03 18.38
N ASP A 639 -34.31 51.54 17.48
CA ASP A 639 -35.74 51.89 17.52
C ASP A 639 -36.61 50.74 16.97
N ASP A 640 -37.51 50.26 17.85
CA ASP A 640 -38.61 49.34 17.57
C ASP A 640 -39.77 50.09 16.90
N ARG A 641 -40.50 49.42 15.99
CA ARG A 641 -41.99 49.45 15.96
C ARG A 641 -42.58 48.47 14.93
N ASP A 642 -43.57 47.76 15.42
CA ASP A 642 -44.48 46.79 14.78
C ASP A 642 -45.40 47.40 13.71
N ASP A 643 -45.89 46.57 12.77
CA ASP A 643 -47.34 46.26 12.61
C ASP A 643 -47.64 45.33 11.40
N GLU A 644 -48.26 44.19 11.75
CA GLU A 644 -49.38 43.41 11.16
C GLU A 644 -49.55 43.06 9.65
N GLU A 645 -49.68 41.74 9.44
CA GLU A 645 -50.66 40.94 8.64
C GLU A 645 -51.08 41.32 7.20
N ASP A 646 -50.86 40.40 6.24
CA ASP A 646 -51.94 39.87 5.39
C ASP A 646 -51.61 38.50 4.73
N ASN A 647 -52.66 37.79 4.38
CA ASN A 647 -52.86 36.34 4.28
C ASN A 647 -52.52 35.67 2.94
N GLY A 648 -52.23 34.37 3.03
CA GLY A 648 -52.94 33.35 2.22
C GLY A 648 -52.16 32.66 1.10
N PHE A 649 -51.78 31.40 1.31
CA PHE A 649 -51.72 30.40 0.23
C PHE A 649 -52.06 29.00 0.76
N VAL A 650 -53.12 28.41 0.21
CA VAL A 650 -53.64 27.07 0.52
C VAL A 650 -53.34 26.18 -0.68
N ASP A 651 -52.54 25.12 -0.48
CA ASP A 651 -52.41 24.01 -1.42
C ASP A 651 -53.27 22.84 -0.94
N ASN A 652 -54.19 22.40 -1.80
CA ASN A 652 -55.12 21.31 -1.55
C ASN A 652 -54.90 20.25 -2.64
N HIS A 653 -54.21 19.15 -2.29
CA HIS A 653 -54.17 17.94 -3.12
C HIS A 653 -55.23 16.95 -2.65
N GLY A 654 -56.17 16.67 -3.55
CA GLY A 654 -57.25 15.71 -3.37
C GLY A 654 -56.81 14.25 -3.52
N ASN A 655 -57.34 13.44 -2.59
CA ASN A 655 -57.36 11.98 -2.56
C ASN A 655 -57.98 11.35 -3.82
N THR A 656 -57.41 10.23 -4.27
CA THR A 656 -57.97 8.86 -4.07
C THR A 656 -56.89 7.81 -4.25
#